data_AF-A0A7G8HDT2-F1
#
_entry.id   AF-A0A7G8HDT2-F1
#
_cell.length_a   1.000
_cell.length_b   1.000
_cell.length_c   1.000
_cell.angle_alpha   90.00
_cell.angle_beta   90.00
_cell.angle_gamma   90.00
#
_symmetry.space_group_name_H-M   'P 1'
#
loop_
_entity.id
_entity.type
_entity.pdbx_description
1 polymer ?
#
loop_
_entity_poly.entity_id
_entity_poly.type
_entity_poly.pdbx_seq_one_letter_code
_entity_poly.pdbx_strand_id
1 'polypeptide(L)'
;MPSAPAPLTGGQAANSSIPTFYKAIYTSSKQILGPYNPLPRIQKASNSYIASVCAYVWGLPLQQFWEKQGLYTTQTAEGGKPINTFFIGNSINQTSTIVTPNTQVLYTNAFLDLSNQILEVEYPTPEDGTYTLIQVIDPYTNVQFSDGSAYQTSPEGTSSQTFFWSGAGDIILEKAKTIDGAIGIASPQAWILGRTEVDPYQTPDGETEAVTPYQQTNMGAGLDLASSYAINKSFDITTVVKDESTYTIPTSLVSQEENSANDFFTQLSNAVYSNSTNTYYSGITNGELNTSGTLYDQSALFNQFGAGTYSIGLTAAADNSGFKAASTDIRNGYRDAKDVASRISSANTDESTNYWLINTTLGQYKPTYALRGSNWLTGAAVAAVGLGANIAADGTYPQTYQDGEGNLLDGSEDYSISFEQSSLPPINTPGSWSITAYNSNNEIITDTNNSFYIEANDPSATIANNVYALGSVQFPELNETNSTSFALTLSSSSPTTASSEQNRLPTPNSGTFNLVMRLYNPKPANTAAPSNSILSQNNPWIPPSVEHLTTTTNGPLRHSRIHLDKNGDLQPSMQEPGLTSDQNGQYASSQLGGRGTLVLKGGMDQLTGEKLKGRLLATGNAEVISPATTVDWGLKQAGFTKKRRDQLMDQLIGNIHNEITGESFTRKSKRQHRSTEIAPHQVARSDHKQAVALAKSMAIANAYLGEALSMQWKACKREPNNRPTTMQYAKKVIKFSKKLEENLSQHPDQLTEILLNNSLPLHNTKLKANLIDSSNHSTSMDYYELINFIAESSTS
;
A
#
# COMPACT_ATOMS: atom_id res chain seq x y z
N MET A 1 -3.09 28.49 -20.74
CA MET A 1 -2.47 28.57 -19.39
C MET A 1 -3.08 29.76 -18.66
N PRO A 2 -3.27 29.73 -17.33
CA PRO A 2 -4.07 30.73 -16.63
C PRO A 2 -3.52 32.14 -16.83
N SER A 3 -4.35 33.07 -17.29
CA SER A 3 -4.10 34.49 -17.10
C SER A 3 -4.21 34.76 -15.60
N ALA A 4 -3.13 35.18 -14.97
CA ALA A 4 -3.17 35.67 -13.59
C ALA A 4 -4.23 36.77 -13.45
N PRO A 5 -4.82 36.94 -12.25
CA PRO A 5 -5.79 38.00 -12.03
C PRO A 5 -5.19 39.35 -12.43
N ALA A 6 -6.02 40.19 -13.05
CA ALA A 6 -5.81 41.64 -13.07
C ALA A 6 -5.39 42.13 -11.67
N PRO A 7 -4.65 43.25 -11.53
CA PRO A 7 -4.11 43.72 -10.25
C PRO A 7 -5.13 43.56 -9.10
N LEU A 8 -4.64 43.16 -7.91
CA LEU A 8 -5.33 42.62 -6.72
C LEU A 8 -6.56 43.41 -6.17
N THR A 9 -7.14 44.33 -6.92
CA THR A 9 -8.38 45.02 -6.60
C THR A 9 -9.58 44.07 -6.77
N GLY A 10 -10.25 43.73 -5.65
CA GLY A 10 -11.58 43.09 -5.68
C GLY A 10 -11.67 41.63 -5.24
N GLY A 11 -10.81 41.16 -4.32
CA GLY A 11 -10.92 39.82 -3.74
C GLY A 11 -12.26 39.56 -3.04
N GLN A 12 -12.76 38.33 -3.14
CA GLN A 12 -13.96 37.89 -2.43
C GLN A 12 -13.63 37.68 -0.94
N ALA A 13 -14.44 38.23 -0.03
CA ALA A 13 -14.30 37.96 1.38
C ALA A 13 -14.48 36.46 1.67
N ALA A 14 -13.49 35.84 2.34
CA ALA A 14 -13.58 34.47 2.81
C ALA A 14 -14.52 34.36 4.02
N ASN A 15 -14.93 33.12 4.34
CA ASN A 15 -15.67 32.86 5.57
C ASN A 15 -14.80 33.22 6.79
N SER A 16 -15.36 34.00 7.73
CA SER A 16 -14.59 34.57 8.84
C SER A 16 -15.13 34.26 10.24
N SER A 17 -16.17 33.43 10.38
CA SER A 17 -16.76 33.11 11.69
C SER A 17 -15.97 32.05 12.47
N ILE A 18 -15.20 32.46 13.48
CA ILE A 18 -14.49 31.54 14.40
C ILE A 18 -15.41 30.48 15.04
N PRO A 19 -16.61 30.82 15.57
CA PRO A 19 -17.51 29.81 16.13
C PRO A 19 -17.96 28.76 15.10
N THR A 20 -18.17 29.18 13.85
CA THR A 20 -18.58 28.27 12.77
C THR A 20 -17.41 27.39 12.35
N PHE A 21 -16.22 27.97 12.24
CA PHE A 21 -15.00 27.24 11.91
C PHE A 21 -14.67 26.17 12.96
N TYR A 22 -14.72 26.54 14.25
CA TYR A 22 -14.52 25.60 15.35
C TYR A 22 -15.51 24.44 15.32
N LYS A 23 -16.79 24.71 15.04
CA LYS A 23 -17.80 23.65 14.90
C LYS A 23 -17.49 22.72 13.73
N ALA A 24 -16.98 23.24 12.62
CA ALA A 24 -16.56 22.41 11.49
C ALA A 24 -15.39 21.50 11.88
N ILE A 25 -14.33 22.04 12.50
CA ILE A 25 -13.19 21.28 13.01
C ILE A 25 -13.66 20.19 13.99
N TYR A 26 -14.47 20.56 14.99
CA TYR A 26 -15.02 19.64 15.98
C TYR A 26 -15.85 18.52 15.34
N THR A 27 -16.67 18.84 14.34
CA THR A 27 -17.54 17.86 13.67
C THR A 27 -16.71 16.86 12.88
N SER A 28 -15.75 17.34 12.07
CA SER A 28 -14.83 16.48 11.32
C SER A 28 -14.01 15.59 12.26
N SER A 29 -13.43 16.16 13.31
CA SER A 29 -12.63 15.39 14.27
C SER A 29 -13.48 14.38 15.05
N LYS A 30 -14.72 14.73 15.41
CA LYS A 30 -15.64 13.81 16.11
C LYS A 30 -16.06 12.64 15.22
N GLN A 31 -16.25 12.86 13.93
CA GLN A 31 -16.59 11.82 12.97
C GLN A 31 -15.45 10.78 12.86
N ILE A 32 -14.20 11.24 12.88
CA ILE A 32 -13.02 10.39 12.70
C ILE A 32 -12.60 9.72 14.01
N LEU A 33 -12.48 10.49 15.10
CA LEU A 33 -11.89 10.02 16.36
C LEU A 33 -12.91 9.47 17.34
N GLY A 34 -14.21 9.64 17.07
CA GLY A 34 -15.28 9.13 17.92
C GLY A 34 -15.09 9.57 19.38
N PRO A 35 -14.99 8.64 20.36
CA PRO A 35 -14.81 8.97 21.77
C PRO A 35 -13.44 9.60 22.10
N TYR A 36 -12.43 9.44 21.23
CA TYR A 36 -11.07 9.93 21.45
C TYR A 36 -10.84 11.37 20.97
N ASN A 37 -11.87 12.05 20.44
CA ASN A 37 -11.76 13.45 20.02
C ASN A 37 -11.34 14.34 21.22
N PRO A 38 -10.16 15.00 21.17
CA PRO A 38 -9.68 15.82 22.28
C PRO A 38 -10.41 17.16 22.38
N LEU A 39 -11.09 17.61 21.32
CA LEU A 39 -11.77 18.90 21.32
C LEU A 39 -13.04 18.86 22.17
N PRO A 40 -13.22 19.79 23.13
CA PRO A 40 -14.47 19.93 23.86
C PRO A 40 -15.59 20.47 22.96
N ARG A 41 -16.85 20.25 23.36
CA ARG A 41 -17.98 20.98 22.73
C ARG A 41 -17.77 22.48 22.94
N ILE A 42 -18.14 23.29 21.94
CA ILE A 42 -17.92 24.75 21.97
C ILE A 42 -18.44 25.44 23.24
N GLN A 43 -19.54 24.97 23.84
CA GLN A 43 -20.08 25.55 25.08
C GLN A 43 -19.22 25.28 26.33
N LYS A 44 -18.28 24.33 26.25
CA LYS A 44 -17.36 23.95 27.34
C LYS A 44 -15.95 24.51 27.15
N ALA A 45 -15.70 25.22 26.06
CA ALA A 45 -14.40 25.79 25.73
C ALA A 45 -14.38 27.29 26.00
N SER A 46 -13.25 27.82 26.47
CA SER A 46 -13.06 29.27 26.54
C SER A 46 -12.84 29.86 25.15
N ASN A 47 -13.09 31.16 24.99
CA ASN A 47 -12.90 31.82 23.70
C ASN A 47 -11.44 31.78 23.23
N SER A 48 -10.46 31.87 24.14
CA SER A 48 -9.04 31.75 23.80
C SER A 48 -8.63 30.34 23.37
N TYR A 49 -9.24 29.30 23.95
CA TYR A 49 -9.06 27.93 23.49
C TYR A 49 -9.62 27.76 22.07
N ILE A 50 -10.87 28.19 21.85
CA ILE A 50 -11.54 28.13 20.53
C ILE A 50 -10.72 28.86 19.47
N ALA A 51 -10.25 30.06 19.80
CA ALA A 51 -9.42 30.88 18.93
C ALA A 51 -8.08 30.22 18.62
N SER A 52 -7.41 29.62 19.62
CA SER A 52 -6.15 28.89 19.42
C SER A 52 -6.32 27.71 18.46
N VAL A 53 -7.37 26.90 18.63
CA VAL A 53 -7.66 25.78 17.71
C VAL A 53 -7.88 26.29 16.29
N CYS A 54 -8.70 27.33 16.13
CA CYS A 54 -8.98 27.90 14.81
C CYS A 54 -7.74 28.55 14.19
N ALA A 55 -6.94 29.29 14.95
CA ALA A 55 -5.74 29.95 14.46
C ALA A 55 -4.67 28.94 14.04
N TYR A 56 -4.53 27.84 14.77
CA TYR A 56 -3.65 26.73 14.39
C TYR A 56 -4.09 26.12 13.05
N VAL A 57 -5.33 25.63 12.96
CA VAL A 57 -5.82 24.97 11.73
C VAL A 57 -5.85 25.94 10.55
N TRP A 58 -6.20 27.21 10.76
CA TRP A 58 -6.17 28.21 9.70
C TRP A 58 -4.75 28.51 9.21
N GLY A 59 -3.82 28.72 10.14
CA GLY A 59 -2.48 29.21 9.84
C GLY A 59 -1.48 28.11 9.50
N LEU A 60 -1.80 26.84 9.72
CA LEU A 60 -0.85 25.73 9.59
C LEU A 60 -0.15 25.67 8.22
N PRO A 61 -0.85 25.75 7.06
CA PRO A 61 -0.16 25.77 5.76
C PRO A 61 0.86 26.91 5.63
N LEU A 62 0.48 28.11 6.07
CA LEU A 62 1.31 29.31 5.99
C LEU A 62 2.51 29.28 6.96
N GLN A 63 2.30 28.79 8.18
CA GLN A 63 3.38 28.61 9.14
C GLN A 63 4.35 27.54 8.66
N GLN A 64 3.87 26.42 8.12
CA GLN A 64 4.74 25.36 7.60
C GLN A 64 5.55 25.84 6.39
N PHE A 65 4.96 26.61 5.47
CA PHE A 65 5.72 27.27 4.41
C PHE A 65 6.86 28.13 4.98
N TRP A 66 6.55 28.97 5.97
CA TRP A 66 7.53 29.86 6.61
C TRP A 66 8.63 29.10 7.33
N GLU A 67 8.29 28.05 8.06
CA GLU A 67 9.26 27.19 8.74
C GLU A 67 10.18 26.50 7.75
N LYS A 68 9.63 25.85 6.73
CA LYS A 68 10.43 25.15 5.71
C LYS A 68 11.31 26.13 4.93
N GLN A 69 10.82 27.33 4.60
CA GLN A 69 11.68 28.36 3.99
C GLN A 69 12.91 28.66 4.87
N GLY A 70 12.74 28.80 6.18
CA GLY A 70 13.84 29.04 7.10
C GLY A 70 14.81 27.86 7.18
N LEU A 71 14.28 26.64 7.38
CA LEU A 71 15.11 25.43 7.52
C LEU A 71 15.96 25.18 6.27
N TYR A 72 15.39 25.39 5.08
CA TYR A 72 16.08 25.21 3.79
C TYR A 72 17.08 26.32 3.48
N THR A 73 16.91 27.54 4.03
CA THR A 73 17.81 28.67 3.74
C THR A 73 18.91 28.87 4.80
N THR A 74 18.67 28.49 6.05
CA THR A 74 19.58 28.71 7.20
C THR A 74 20.55 27.58 7.53
N GLN A 75 20.52 26.47 6.76
CA GLN A 75 21.51 25.37 6.77
C GLN A 75 21.40 24.31 7.90
N THR A 76 20.20 23.90 8.35
CA THR A 76 20.09 22.84 9.37
C THR A 76 19.81 21.42 8.88
N ALA A 77 19.50 21.17 7.60
CA ALA A 77 19.26 19.81 7.10
C ALA A 77 19.95 19.44 5.76
N GLU A 78 20.09 20.35 4.79
CA GLU A 78 20.46 19.96 3.41
C GLU A 78 21.32 21.03 2.68
N GLY A 79 22.46 21.48 3.25
CA GLY A 79 23.39 22.37 2.52
C GLY A 79 22.76 23.67 1.96
N GLY A 80 21.83 24.24 2.74
CA GLY A 80 20.81 25.24 2.34
C GLY A 80 21.21 26.28 1.30
N LYS A 81 20.23 26.63 0.45
CA LYS A 81 20.42 27.57 -0.67
C LYS A 81 19.81 28.93 -0.34
N PRO A 82 20.39 30.03 -0.87
CA PRO A 82 19.73 31.32 -0.83
C PRO A 82 18.33 31.26 -1.48
N ILE A 83 17.46 32.18 -1.08
CA ILE A 83 16.21 32.44 -1.78
C ILE A 83 16.49 32.69 -3.27
N ASN A 84 15.56 32.30 -4.14
CA ASN A 84 15.70 32.30 -5.60
C ASN A 84 16.87 31.43 -6.10
N THR A 85 17.19 30.34 -5.41
CA THR A 85 18.17 29.36 -5.85
C THR A 85 17.67 27.96 -5.56
N PHE A 86 17.80 27.07 -6.54
CA PHE A 86 17.43 25.67 -6.35
C PHE A 86 18.42 24.93 -5.46
N PHE A 87 17.87 24.24 -4.47
CA PHE A 87 18.48 23.05 -3.91
C PHE A 87 18.20 21.87 -4.85
N ILE A 88 19.26 21.27 -5.39
CA ILE A 88 19.17 20.13 -6.31
C ILE A 88 19.45 18.85 -5.53
N GLY A 89 18.42 18.03 -5.32
CA GLY A 89 18.57 16.74 -4.66
C GLY A 89 19.31 15.73 -5.53
N ASN A 90 20.22 15.00 -4.92
CA ASN A 90 21.06 13.98 -5.55
C ASN A 90 20.90 12.59 -4.90
N SER A 91 19.97 12.43 -3.97
CA SER A 91 19.74 11.22 -3.19
C SER A 91 18.24 10.98 -2.97
N ILE A 92 17.88 9.71 -2.83
CA ILE A 92 16.51 9.22 -2.62
C ILE A 92 16.18 9.13 -1.12
N ASN A 93 17.19 9.02 -0.23
CA ASN A 93 16.98 9.03 1.22
C ASN A 93 16.62 10.42 1.70
N GLN A 94 15.35 10.60 2.03
CA GLN A 94 14.81 11.82 2.62
C GLN A 94 14.23 11.57 4.02
N THR A 95 14.68 10.51 4.71
CA THR A 95 14.15 10.12 6.03
C THR A 95 14.36 11.17 7.11
N SER A 96 15.31 12.10 6.93
CA SER A 96 15.53 13.24 7.82
C SER A 96 14.62 14.45 7.55
N THR A 97 13.91 14.48 6.42
CA THR A 97 13.14 15.66 5.97
C THR A 97 11.68 15.37 5.60
N ILE A 98 11.31 14.11 5.35
CA ILE A 98 9.95 13.70 4.93
C ILE A 98 9.48 12.45 5.69
N VAL A 99 8.27 12.53 6.26
CA VAL A 99 7.64 11.47 7.08
C VAL A 99 7.31 10.20 6.28
N THR A 100 7.09 10.30 4.97
CA THR A 100 6.86 9.16 4.07
C THR A 100 7.67 9.33 2.78
N PRO A 101 8.98 9.01 2.80
CA PRO A 101 9.89 9.32 1.71
C PRO A 101 9.47 8.61 0.43
N ASN A 102 9.69 9.28 -0.69
CA ASN A 102 9.35 8.80 -2.02
C ASN A 102 10.58 8.18 -2.67
N THR A 103 10.49 6.91 -3.06
CA THR A 103 11.64 6.16 -3.56
C THR A 103 11.81 6.21 -5.07
N GLN A 104 10.98 6.99 -5.78
CA GLN A 104 10.94 7.00 -7.25
C GLN A 104 11.27 8.35 -7.87
N VAL A 105 11.49 9.39 -7.07
CA VAL A 105 11.82 10.72 -7.61
C VAL A 105 12.94 11.36 -6.81
N LEU A 106 13.83 12.05 -7.52
CA LEU A 106 14.72 13.03 -6.92
C LEU A 106 13.97 14.36 -6.81
N TYR A 107 14.04 14.99 -5.64
CA TYR A 107 13.44 16.29 -5.43
C TYR A 107 14.42 17.42 -5.72
N THR A 108 13.90 18.47 -6.32
CA THR A 108 14.54 19.79 -6.42
C THR A 108 13.60 20.78 -5.74
N ASN A 109 14.12 21.76 -5.01
CA ASN A 109 13.26 22.74 -4.35
C ASN A 109 13.88 24.15 -4.31
N ALA A 110 13.05 25.17 -4.35
CA ALA A 110 13.46 26.57 -4.17
C ALA A 110 12.34 27.39 -3.54
N PHE A 111 12.68 28.36 -2.72
CA PHE A 111 11.74 29.39 -2.28
C PHE A 111 12.00 30.66 -3.08
N LEU A 112 10.93 31.26 -3.59
CA LEU A 112 10.97 32.48 -4.38
C LEU A 112 10.63 33.70 -3.53
N ASP A 113 11.35 34.80 -3.76
CA ASP A 113 10.96 36.15 -3.42
C ASP A 113 10.69 36.93 -4.71
N LEU A 114 9.42 37.19 -4.96
CA LEU A 114 8.86 37.93 -6.10
C LEU A 114 8.50 39.38 -5.71
N SER A 115 8.85 39.83 -4.49
CA SER A 115 8.39 41.12 -3.95
C SER A 115 8.81 42.32 -4.81
N ASN A 116 10.00 42.26 -5.43
CA ASN A 116 10.55 43.33 -6.25
C ASN A 116 11.17 42.85 -7.57
N GLN A 117 10.82 41.66 -8.04
CA GLN A 117 11.44 41.08 -9.23
C GLN A 117 10.52 40.14 -10.01
N ILE A 118 10.85 39.98 -11.28
CA ILE A 118 10.30 38.97 -12.18
C ILE A 118 11.35 37.87 -12.32
N LEU A 119 10.95 36.64 -12.04
CA LEU A 119 11.81 35.46 -12.14
C LEU A 119 11.33 34.58 -13.29
N GLU A 120 12.24 34.13 -14.12
CA GLU A 120 12.01 33.04 -15.06
C GLU A 120 12.56 31.76 -14.45
N VAL A 121 11.75 30.71 -14.49
CA VAL A 121 12.10 29.40 -13.96
C VAL A 121 12.21 28.44 -15.13
N GLU A 122 13.41 27.90 -15.34
CA GLU A 122 13.69 26.84 -16.30
C GLU A 122 13.54 25.47 -15.63
N TYR A 123 12.97 24.51 -16.33
CA TYR A 123 12.73 23.16 -15.84
C TYR A 123 12.84 22.10 -16.95
N PRO A 124 13.25 20.86 -16.61
CA PRO A 124 13.46 19.80 -17.58
C PRO A 124 12.17 19.25 -18.19
N THR A 125 12.22 18.99 -19.48
CA THR A 125 11.23 18.25 -20.27
C THR A 125 11.98 17.29 -21.22
N PRO A 126 12.65 16.26 -20.68
CA PRO A 126 13.60 15.44 -21.44
C PRO A 126 12.91 14.64 -22.55
N GLU A 127 13.60 14.50 -23.70
CA GLU A 127 13.07 13.75 -24.86
C GLU A 127 13.09 12.23 -24.65
N ASP A 128 13.87 11.74 -23.69
CA ASP A 128 14.06 10.30 -23.42
C ASP A 128 12.85 9.64 -22.74
N GLY A 129 11.82 10.42 -22.42
CA GLY A 129 10.60 9.93 -21.78
C GLY A 129 10.71 9.78 -20.27
N THR A 130 11.73 10.33 -19.62
CA THR A 130 11.82 10.39 -18.15
C THR A 130 10.73 11.31 -17.59
N TYR A 131 9.98 10.84 -16.58
CA TYR A 131 8.99 11.68 -15.92
C TYR A 131 9.65 12.83 -15.14
N THR A 132 9.25 14.07 -15.44
CA THR A 132 9.64 15.27 -14.71
C THR A 132 8.39 16.08 -14.37
N LEU A 133 8.44 16.77 -13.24
CA LEU A 133 7.41 17.68 -12.79
C LEU A 133 8.05 18.90 -12.17
N ILE A 134 7.51 20.07 -12.47
CA ILE A 134 7.69 21.29 -11.69
C ILE A 134 6.34 21.74 -11.16
N GLN A 135 6.32 22.20 -9.91
CA GLN A 135 5.15 22.77 -9.29
C GLN A 135 5.53 24.07 -8.57
N VAL A 136 4.75 25.13 -8.78
CA VAL A 136 4.86 26.39 -8.02
C VAL A 136 3.65 26.54 -7.12
N ILE A 137 3.89 26.79 -5.84
CA ILE A 137 2.93 26.73 -4.76
C ILE A 137 2.93 28.06 -4.02
N ASP A 138 1.74 28.58 -3.71
CA ASP A 138 1.62 29.77 -2.85
C ASP A 138 1.95 29.41 -1.38
N PRO A 139 2.15 30.42 -0.50
CA PRO A 139 2.42 30.19 0.92
C PRO A 139 1.31 29.45 1.67
N TYR A 140 0.11 29.35 1.10
CA TYR A 140 -1.02 28.59 1.66
C TYR A 140 -1.11 27.16 1.12
N THR A 141 -0.04 26.71 0.47
CA THR A 141 0.13 25.41 -0.17
C THR A 141 -0.82 25.10 -1.33
N ASN A 142 -1.36 26.14 -1.98
CA ASN A 142 -2.12 26.00 -3.22
C ASN A 142 -1.20 26.03 -4.43
N VAL A 143 -1.30 25.01 -5.27
CA VAL A 143 -0.56 24.85 -6.52
C VAL A 143 -1.05 25.87 -7.55
N GLN A 144 -0.21 26.86 -7.86
CA GLN A 144 -0.52 27.94 -8.80
C GLN A 144 -0.09 27.62 -10.23
N PHE A 145 0.90 26.74 -10.39
CA PHE A 145 1.41 26.28 -11.66
C PHE A 145 1.93 24.86 -11.51
N SER A 146 1.71 24.04 -12.54
CA SER A 146 2.28 22.69 -12.65
C SER A 146 2.55 22.38 -14.12
N ASP A 147 3.73 21.86 -14.42
CA ASP A 147 4.20 21.52 -15.78
C ASP A 147 5.31 20.45 -15.68
N GLY A 148 5.88 20.02 -16.79
CA GLY A 148 6.93 19.00 -16.89
C GLY A 148 6.71 18.06 -18.07
N SER A 149 7.42 16.93 -18.09
CA SER A 149 7.34 15.99 -19.21
C SER A 149 5.97 15.30 -19.36
N ALA A 150 5.13 15.34 -18.33
CA ALA A 150 3.75 14.89 -18.40
C ALA A 150 2.85 15.78 -19.28
N TYR A 151 3.23 17.04 -19.48
CA TYR A 151 2.44 18.05 -20.18
C TYR A 151 2.99 18.40 -21.55
N GLN A 152 4.32 18.43 -21.69
CA GLN A 152 4.99 18.82 -22.91
C GLN A 152 6.40 18.24 -23.01
N THR A 153 6.91 18.15 -24.24
CA THR A 153 8.32 17.89 -24.52
C THR A 153 8.88 19.03 -25.36
N SER A 154 10.15 19.36 -25.12
CA SER A 154 10.86 20.42 -25.83
C SER A 154 12.08 19.83 -26.55
N PRO A 155 12.36 20.23 -27.81
CA PRO A 155 13.60 19.85 -28.50
C PRO A 155 14.88 20.29 -27.77
N GLU A 156 14.78 21.29 -26.90
CA GLU A 156 15.89 21.79 -26.09
C GLU A 156 16.09 20.98 -24.80
N GLY A 157 15.17 20.06 -24.49
CA GLY A 157 15.17 19.27 -23.26
C GLY A 157 14.72 20.05 -22.02
N THR A 158 14.44 21.34 -22.14
CA THR A 158 13.94 22.22 -21.09
C THR A 158 12.80 23.10 -21.61
N SER A 159 12.02 23.63 -20.66
CA SER A 159 10.99 24.65 -20.87
C SER A 159 11.11 25.70 -19.76
N SER A 160 10.48 26.86 -19.94
CA SER A 160 10.54 27.94 -18.96
C SER A 160 9.19 28.59 -18.69
N GLN A 161 9.04 29.15 -17.50
CA GLN A 161 7.86 29.92 -17.12
C GLN A 161 8.27 31.13 -16.28
N THR A 162 7.73 32.30 -16.65
CA THR A 162 7.97 33.56 -15.92
C THR A 162 6.92 33.79 -14.83
N PHE A 163 7.37 34.20 -13.64
CA PHE A 163 6.56 34.53 -12.47
C PHE A 163 6.84 35.93 -11.93
N PHE A 164 5.79 36.58 -11.42
CA PHE A 164 5.88 37.86 -10.73
C PHE A 164 4.84 37.95 -9.61
N TRP A 165 4.99 38.89 -8.67
CA TRP A 165 3.94 39.14 -7.68
C TRP A 165 2.88 40.10 -8.24
N SER A 166 1.61 39.68 -8.19
CA SER A 166 0.47 40.47 -8.68
C SER A 166 0.22 41.77 -7.89
N GLY A 167 0.85 41.91 -6.72
CA GLY A 167 0.85 43.12 -5.89
C GLY A 167 2.18 43.91 -5.92
N ALA A 168 3.07 43.60 -6.86
CA ALA A 168 4.37 44.28 -6.98
C ALA A 168 4.22 45.76 -7.38
N GLY A 169 5.32 46.51 -7.31
CA GLY A 169 5.37 47.90 -7.75
C GLY A 169 5.19 48.06 -9.27
N ASP A 170 4.88 49.29 -9.69
CA ASP A 170 4.54 49.63 -11.08
C ASP A 170 5.61 49.18 -12.09
N ILE A 171 6.90 49.26 -11.75
CA ILE A 171 8.00 48.83 -12.62
C ILE A 171 7.86 47.35 -12.99
N ILE A 172 7.56 46.50 -12.00
CA ILE A 172 7.37 45.07 -12.19
C ILE A 172 6.07 44.81 -12.95
N LEU A 173 4.97 45.46 -12.58
CA LEU A 173 3.67 45.24 -13.21
C LEU A 173 3.64 45.69 -14.68
N GLU A 174 4.24 46.82 -15.03
CA GLU A 174 4.35 47.27 -16.43
C GLU A 174 5.26 46.36 -17.25
N LYS A 175 6.37 45.89 -16.66
CA LYS A 175 7.24 44.93 -17.35
C LYS A 175 6.53 43.59 -17.60
N ALA A 176 5.80 43.07 -16.61
CA ALA A 176 5.11 41.79 -16.71
C ALA A 176 4.10 41.76 -17.87
N LYS A 177 3.40 42.87 -18.15
CA LYS A 177 2.49 43.01 -19.30
C LYS A 177 3.17 42.83 -20.66
N THR A 178 4.50 42.99 -20.73
CA THR A 178 5.28 42.83 -21.97
C THR A 178 5.78 41.41 -22.19
N ILE A 179 5.67 40.54 -21.19
CA ILE A 179 6.14 39.15 -21.23
C ILE A 179 4.93 38.25 -21.46
N ASP A 180 4.87 37.63 -22.64
CA ASP A 180 3.78 36.72 -22.97
C ASP A 180 3.79 35.52 -22.00
N GLY A 181 2.60 35.10 -21.58
CA GLY A 181 2.45 33.98 -20.64
C GLY A 181 2.96 34.20 -19.21
N ALA A 182 3.43 35.39 -18.81
CA ALA A 182 3.88 35.62 -17.43
C ALA A 182 2.74 35.41 -16.40
N ILE A 183 3.04 34.67 -15.33
CA ILE A 183 2.06 34.28 -14.30
C ILE A 183 2.28 35.13 -13.04
N GLY A 184 1.26 35.90 -12.67
CA GLY A 184 1.18 36.61 -11.40
C GLY A 184 0.75 35.71 -10.25
N ILE A 185 1.59 35.61 -9.22
CA ILE A 185 1.27 34.96 -7.94
C ILE A 185 0.59 35.99 -7.02
N ALA A 186 -0.40 35.58 -6.23
CA ALA A 186 -1.11 36.49 -5.33
C ALA A 186 -0.27 36.96 -4.13
N SER A 187 0.72 36.15 -3.76
CA SER A 187 1.66 36.39 -2.67
C SER A 187 3.04 36.81 -3.20
N PRO A 188 3.80 37.58 -2.42
CA PRO A 188 5.16 38.00 -2.80
C PRO A 188 6.19 36.87 -2.72
N GLN A 189 5.85 35.74 -2.11
CA GLN A 189 6.72 34.56 -2.05
C GLN A 189 5.99 33.35 -2.60
N ALA A 190 6.76 32.38 -3.08
CA ALA A 190 6.26 31.10 -3.55
C ALA A 190 7.26 29.98 -3.21
N TRP A 191 6.82 28.74 -3.29
CA TRP A 191 7.66 27.55 -3.14
C TRP A 191 7.60 26.73 -4.43
N ILE A 192 8.76 26.32 -4.92
CA ILE A 192 8.90 25.45 -6.09
C ILE A 192 9.31 24.07 -5.62
N LEU A 193 8.64 23.05 -6.15
CA LEU A 193 9.00 21.65 -6.04
C LEU A 193 9.17 21.04 -7.43
N GLY A 194 10.38 20.58 -7.71
CA GLY A 194 10.73 19.75 -8.85
C GLY A 194 10.79 18.28 -8.45
N ARG A 195 10.37 17.38 -9.35
CA ARG A 195 10.49 15.92 -9.20
C ARG A 195 10.99 15.34 -10.51
N THR A 196 12.03 14.51 -10.44
CA THR A 196 12.56 13.78 -11.60
C THR A 196 12.58 12.31 -11.26
N GLU A 197 11.98 11.48 -12.11
CA GLU A 197 11.92 10.04 -11.91
C GLU A 197 13.31 9.41 -11.83
N VAL A 198 13.46 8.44 -10.94
CA VAL A 198 14.69 7.66 -10.73
C VAL A 198 14.33 6.23 -10.40
N ASP A 199 15.22 5.31 -10.77
CA ASP A 199 15.06 3.88 -10.50
C ASP A 199 14.94 3.59 -8.99
N PRO A 200 13.84 2.96 -8.52
CA PRO A 200 13.61 2.70 -7.11
C PRO A 200 14.49 1.61 -6.49
N TYR A 201 15.31 0.90 -7.26
CA TYR A 201 16.32 -0.04 -6.72
C TYR A 201 17.59 0.63 -6.23
N GLN A 202 17.75 1.92 -6.50
CA GLN A 202 18.86 2.68 -5.94
C GLN A 202 18.74 2.70 -4.42
N THR A 203 19.83 2.37 -3.71
CA THR A 203 19.79 2.43 -2.25
C THR A 203 19.48 3.87 -1.82
N PRO A 204 18.78 4.09 -0.69
CA PRO A 204 18.34 5.43 -0.32
C PRO A 204 19.54 6.39 -0.19
N ASP A 205 20.65 5.92 0.37
CA ASP A 205 21.92 6.65 0.47
C ASP A 205 22.60 6.95 -0.88
N GLY A 206 22.07 6.43 -1.99
CA GLY A 206 22.56 6.68 -3.35
C GLY A 206 23.84 5.91 -3.69
N GLU A 207 24.19 4.87 -2.92
CA GLU A 207 25.48 4.18 -2.99
C GLU A 207 25.57 3.08 -4.06
N THR A 208 24.52 2.81 -4.83
CA THR A 208 24.54 1.74 -5.84
C THR A 208 24.86 2.21 -7.26
N GLU A 209 26.13 2.15 -7.66
CA GLU A 209 26.56 2.21 -9.08
C GLU A 209 26.30 0.90 -9.86
N ALA A 210 25.65 -0.09 -9.25
CA ALA A 210 25.38 -1.37 -9.89
C ALA A 210 24.22 -1.25 -10.89
N VAL A 211 24.42 -1.79 -12.11
CA VAL A 211 23.40 -1.82 -13.17
C VAL A 211 22.19 -2.63 -12.70
N THR A 212 21.07 -1.95 -12.46
CA THR A 212 19.83 -2.54 -11.93
C THR A 212 19.17 -3.51 -12.93
N PRO A 213 18.20 -4.34 -12.48
CA PRO A 213 17.47 -5.25 -13.35
C PRO A 213 16.83 -4.55 -14.56
N TYR A 214 16.28 -3.38 -14.29
CA TYR A 214 15.69 -2.49 -15.27
C TYR A 214 16.74 -1.95 -16.27
N GLN A 215 17.89 -1.50 -15.76
CA GLN A 215 18.97 -0.96 -16.60
C GLN A 215 19.62 -2.03 -17.48
N GLN A 216 19.68 -3.29 -17.03
CA GLN A 216 20.24 -4.40 -17.81
C GLN A 216 19.32 -4.84 -18.96
N THR A 217 18.01 -4.90 -18.72
CA THR A 217 17.02 -5.30 -19.75
C THR A 217 16.77 -4.19 -20.77
N ASN A 218 16.83 -2.94 -20.34
CA ASN A 218 16.60 -1.78 -21.20
C ASN A 218 17.90 -1.11 -21.70
N MET A 219 19.07 -1.73 -21.46
CA MET A 219 20.44 -1.40 -21.93
C MET A 219 20.69 0.07 -22.35
N GLY A 220 20.22 1.05 -21.57
CA GLY A 220 20.25 2.48 -21.92
C GLY A 220 19.11 3.37 -21.41
N ALA A 221 18.22 2.90 -20.53
CA ALA A 221 17.12 3.72 -20.02
C ALA A 221 17.60 4.76 -18.98
N GLY A 222 17.32 6.04 -19.22
CA GLY A 222 17.83 7.23 -18.48
C GLY A 222 17.37 7.43 -17.03
N LEU A 223 16.91 6.38 -16.35
CA LEU A 223 16.42 6.43 -14.96
C LEU A 223 17.49 6.07 -13.92
N ASP A 224 18.74 5.81 -14.33
CA ASP A 224 19.84 5.66 -13.37
C ASP A 224 20.06 6.95 -12.58
N LEU A 225 20.56 6.83 -11.35
CA LEU A 225 20.72 7.96 -10.44
C LEU A 225 21.55 9.10 -11.05
N ALA A 226 22.60 8.79 -11.83
CA ALA A 226 23.46 9.80 -12.43
C ALA A 226 22.75 10.55 -13.58
N SER A 227 21.98 9.84 -14.41
CA SER A 227 21.15 10.42 -15.46
C SER A 227 20.01 11.26 -14.91
N SER A 228 19.22 10.74 -13.95
CA SER A 228 18.18 11.49 -13.26
C SER A 228 18.75 12.73 -12.55
N TYR A 229 19.93 12.60 -11.92
CA TYR A 229 20.59 13.75 -11.31
C TYR A 229 21.10 14.77 -12.35
N ALA A 230 21.53 14.33 -13.54
CA ALA A 230 21.89 15.21 -14.64
C ALA A 230 20.69 16.03 -15.12
N ILE A 231 19.52 15.41 -15.26
CA ILE A 231 18.25 16.09 -15.55
C ILE A 231 17.92 17.09 -14.44
N ASN A 232 18.04 16.69 -13.17
CA ASN A 232 17.79 17.57 -12.02
C ASN A 232 18.66 18.84 -12.00
N LYS A 233 19.87 18.82 -12.58
CA LYS A 233 20.73 20.01 -12.64
C LYS A 233 20.30 21.04 -13.68
N SER A 234 19.32 20.74 -14.53
CA SER A 234 18.79 21.70 -15.52
C SER A 234 17.72 22.64 -14.96
N PHE A 235 17.27 22.43 -13.72
CA PHE A 235 16.42 23.41 -13.05
C PHE A 235 17.23 24.67 -12.76
N ASP A 236 16.75 25.83 -13.23
CA ASP A 236 17.40 27.12 -12.98
C ASP A 236 16.38 28.25 -12.73
N ILE A 237 16.84 29.29 -12.04
CA ILE A 237 16.06 30.51 -11.78
C ILE A 237 16.89 31.70 -12.24
N THR A 238 16.35 32.45 -13.19
CA THR A 238 16.98 33.66 -13.69
C THR A 238 16.13 34.88 -13.36
N THR A 239 16.79 35.98 -12.97
CA THR A 239 16.11 37.26 -12.76
C THR A 239 15.94 37.96 -14.10
N VAL A 240 14.70 38.14 -14.54
CA VAL A 240 14.36 38.85 -15.78
C VAL A 240 14.45 40.36 -15.57
N VAL A 241 13.84 40.85 -14.48
CA VAL A 241 13.86 42.25 -14.07
C VAL A 241 13.83 42.34 -12.55
N LYS A 242 14.55 43.31 -12.00
CA LYS A 242 14.56 43.64 -10.58
C LYS A 242 14.39 45.14 -10.37
N ASP A 243 13.51 45.51 -9.46
CA ASP A 243 13.27 46.88 -9.04
C ASP A 243 14.06 47.18 -7.75
N GLU A 244 15.26 47.73 -7.90
CA GLU A 244 16.14 48.11 -6.79
C GLU A 244 15.60 49.29 -5.95
N SER A 245 14.51 49.94 -6.37
CA SER A 245 13.93 51.09 -5.66
C SER A 245 12.90 50.70 -4.59
N THR A 246 12.51 49.42 -4.54
CA THR A 246 11.46 48.93 -3.63
C THR A 246 12.01 48.10 -2.49
N TYR A 247 11.27 48.10 -1.38
CA TYR A 247 11.59 47.33 -0.19
C TYR A 247 11.29 45.84 -0.42
N THR A 248 12.26 44.97 -0.12
CA THR A 248 12.07 43.52 -0.11
C THR A 248 11.34 43.09 1.15
N ILE A 249 10.46 42.10 1.00
CA ILE A 249 9.71 41.58 2.14
C ILE A 249 10.59 40.57 2.91
N PRO A 250 10.53 40.52 4.27
CA PRO A 250 11.37 39.59 5.01
C PRO A 250 11.10 38.12 4.68
N THR A 251 12.17 37.34 4.63
CA THR A 251 12.13 35.89 4.52
C THR A 251 12.42 35.24 5.87
N SER A 252 12.07 33.98 6.01
CA SER A 252 12.21 33.24 7.26
C SER A 252 13.66 33.02 7.64
N LEU A 253 13.94 33.19 8.93
CA LEU A 253 15.23 32.90 9.57
C LEU A 253 15.11 31.73 10.57
N VAL A 254 14.04 30.94 10.47
CA VAL A 254 13.79 29.79 11.36
C VAL A 254 14.85 28.72 11.10
N SER A 255 15.54 28.27 12.15
CA SER A 255 16.57 27.23 12.05
C SER A 255 16.18 25.89 12.68
N GLN A 256 15.01 25.80 13.31
CA GLN A 256 14.51 24.58 13.95
C GLN A 256 12.98 24.51 13.88
N GLU A 257 12.45 23.29 13.85
CA GLU A 257 11.00 23.07 13.84
C GLU A 257 10.32 23.59 15.10
N GLU A 258 9.03 23.93 14.97
CA GLU A 258 8.25 24.47 16.06
C GLU A 258 8.08 23.44 17.18
N ASN A 259 8.36 23.83 18.42
CA ASN A 259 8.22 22.94 19.58
C ASN A 259 7.17 23.41 20.59
N SER A 260 6.58 24.59 20.36
CA SER A 260 5.62 25.18 21.28
C SER A 260 4.56 26.01 20.54
N ALA A 261 3.44 26.26 21.25
CA ALA A 261 2.43 27.20 20.77
C ALA A 261 3.02 28.60 20.51
N ASN A 262 4.00 29.02 21.33
CA ASN A 262 4.64 30.32 21.17
C ASN A 262 5.44 30.41 19.87
N ASP A 263 6.21 29.38 19.56
CA ASP A 263 7.00 29.33 18.33
C ASP A 263 6.07 29.33 17.13
N PHE A 264 5.08 28.43 17.12
CA PHE A 264 4.10 28.34 16.03
C PHE A 264 3.41 29.68 15.76
N PHE A 265 2.84 30.31 16.79
CA PHE A 265 2.07 31.55 16.61
C PHE A 265 2.95 32.76 16.31
N THR A 266 4.21 32.77 16.73
CA THR A 266 5.18 33.80 16.34
C THR A 266 5.59 33.64 14.88
N GLN A 267 5.91 32.43 14.45
CA GLN A 267 6.19 32.12 13.06
C GLN A 267 4.99 32.45 12.17
N LEU A 268 3.76 32.11 12.58
CA LEU A 268 2.55 32.44 11.83
C LEU A 268 2.38 33.95 11.65
N SER A 269 2.57 34.76 12.70
CA SER A 269 2.49 36.22 12.61
C SER A 269 3.51 36.79 11.63
N ASN A 270 4.74 36.27 11.63
CA ASN A 270 5.79 36.66 10.67
C ASN A 270 5.43 36.25 9.24
N ALA A 271 4.92 35.04 9.07
CA ALA A 271 4.49 34.53 7.77
C ALA A 271 3.36 35.38 7.17
N VAL A 272 2.37 35.78 7.98
CA VAL A 272 1.29 36.69 7.56
C VAL A 272 1.82 38.07 7.20
N TYR A 273 2.73 38.62 8.01
CA TYR A 273 3.38 39.90 7.71
C TYR A 273 4.09 39.87 6.36
N SER A 274 4.76 38.75 6.04
CA SER A 274 5.54 38.61 4.81
C SER A 274 4.75 38.14 3.58
N ASN A 275 3.53 37.62 3.70
CA ASN A 275 2.82 37.03 2.57
C ASN A 275 1.39 37.55 2.36
N SER A 276 0.86 38.35 3.27
CA SER A 276 -0.55 38.77 3.34
C SER A 276 -1.53 37.64 3.66
N THR A 277 -2.83 37.96 3.73
CA THR A 277 -3.93 37.01 3.99
C THR A 277 -4.68 36.58 2.73
N ASN A 278 -4.19 36.97 1.55
CA ASN A 278 -4.81 36.65 0.28
C ASN A 278 -4.42 35.26 -0.20
N THR A 279 -5.38 34.53 -0.78
CA THR A 279 -5.12 33.23 -1.42
C THR A 279 -5.88 33.15 -2.74
N TYR A 280 -5.22 32.65 -3.78
CA TYR A 280 -5.85 32.43 -5.08
C TYR A 280 -6.24 30.97 -5.24
N TYR A 281 -7.53 30.75 -5.46
CA TYR A 281 -8.11 29.42 -5.63
C TYR A 281 -8.74 29.30 -7.03
N SER A 282 -8.16 28.46 -7.88
CA SER A 282 -8.76 28.07 -9.16
C SER A 282 -9.59 26.81 -9.04
N GLY A 283 -9.25 25.93 -8.09
CA GLY A 283 -9.84 24.60 -7.98
C GLY A 283 -9.32 23.64 -9.05
N ILE A 284 -9.79 22.40 -8.95
CA ILE A 284 -9.31 21.29 -9.77
C ILE A 284 -10.51 20.63 -10.45
N THR A 285 -10.40 20.38 -11.75
CA THR A 285 -11.39 19.64 -12.53
C THR A 285 -10.68 18.49 -13.24
N ASN A 286 -11.17 17.27 -13.07
CA ASN A 286 -10.56 16.05 -13.63
C ASN A 286 -9.07 15.86 -13.26
N GLY A 287 -8.66 16.36 -12.09
CA GLY A 287 -7.27 16.29 -11.60
C GLY A 287 -6.36 17.44 -12.04
N GLU A 288 -6.78 18.25 -13.00
CA GLU A 288 -6.02 19.38 -13.53
C GLU A 288 -6.43 20.71 -12.88
N LEU A 289 -5.49 21.67 -12.82
CA LEU A 289 -5.76 23.03 -12.38
C LEU A 289 -6.72 23.74 -13.35
N ASN A 290 -7.72 24.43 -12.80
CA ASN A 290 -8.57 25.28 -13.62
C ASN A 290 -7.81 26.52 -14.13
N THR A 291 -8.10 26.95 -15.35
CA THR A 291 -7.47 28.12 -15.99
C THR A 291 -7.93 29.48 -15.44
N SER A 292 -8.91 29.49 -14.54
CA SER A 292 -9.46 30.69 -13.91
C SER A 292 -9.84 30.38 -12.47
N GLY A 293 -9.78 31.40 -11.62
CA GLY A 293 -9.99 31.25 -10.19
C GLY A 293 -10.51 32.51 -9.53
N THR A 294 -10.52 32.48 -8.21
CA THR A 294 -10.99 33.57 -7.36
C THR A 294 -9.93 33.89 -6.31
N LEU A 295 -9.63 35.18 -6.18
CA LEU A 295 -8.83 35.69 -5.08
C LEU A 295 -9.72 35.81 -3.84
N TYR A 296 -9.31 35.20 -2.74
CA TYR A 296 -9.99 35.28 -1.45
C TYR A 296 -9.19 36.11 -0.46
N ASP A 297 -9.87 37.03 0.23
CA ASP A 297 -9.33 37.82 1.33
C ASP A 297 -9.72 37.18 2.67
N GLN A 298 -8.72 36.76 3.47
CA GLN A 298 -8.91 36.13 4.77
C GLN A 298 -8.60 37.07 5.96
N SER A 299 -8.32 38.35 5.70
CA SER A 299 -7.93 39.33 6.73
C SER A 299 -8.94 39.43 7.87
N ALA A 300 -10.24 39.35 7.56
CA ALA A 300 -11.31 39.39 8.55
C ALA A 300 -11.25 38.24 9.57
N LEU A 301 -10.81 37.05 9.17
CA LEU A 301 -10.62 35.91 10.07
C LEU A 301 -9.37 36.12 10.93
N PHE A 302 -8.24 36.49 10.31
CA PHE A 302 -6.99 36.74 11.02
C PHE A 302 -7.13 37.84 12.08
N ASN A 303 -7.80 38.95 11.74
CA ASN A 303 -8.01 40.08 12.65
C ASN A 303 -8.78 39.69 13.93
N GLN A 304 -9.65 38.68 13.87
CA GLN A 304 -10.36 38.19 15.05
C GLN A 304 -9.44 37.43 16.02
N PHE A 305 -8.36 36.81 15.53
CA PHE A 305 -7.34 36.22 16.39
C PHE A 305 -6.50 37.29 17.11
N GLY A 306 -6.39 38.49 16.52
CA GLY A 306 -5.69 39.62 17.12
C GLY A 306 -6.51 40.34 18.19
N ALA A 307 -7.74 40.72 17.89
CA ALA A 307 -8.57 41.55 18.76
C ALA A 307 -10.04 41.06 18.84
N GLY A 308 -10.72 41.40 19.94
CA GLY A 308 -12.13 41.08 20.16
C GLY A 308 -12.36 39.79 20.96
N THR A 309 -13.56 39.21 20.80
CA THR A 309 -14.06 38.10 21.64
C THR A 309 -13.19 36.85 21.59
N TYR A 310 -12.63 36.54 20.42
CA TYR A 310 -11.82 35.35 20.14
C TYR A 310 -10.34 35.70 19.92
N SER A 311 -9.81 36.63 20.72
CA SER A 311 -8.42 37.10 20.59
C SER A 311 -7.42 36.25 21.39
N ILE A 312 -6.40 35.78 20.69
CA ILE A 312 -5.14 35.25 21.24
C ILE A 312 -3.98 36.25 21.11
N GLY A 313 -4.21 37.41 20.48
CA GLY A 313 -3.27 38.52 20.38
C GLY A 313 -2.35 38.48 19.16
N LEU A 314 -2.68 37.71 18.12
CA LEU A 314 -1.88 37.70 16.89
C LEU A 314 -1.89 39.06 16.21
N THR A 315 -0.74 39.48 15.70
CA THR A 315 -0.59 40.69 14.90
C THR A 315 0.18 40.36 13.63
N ALA A 316 -0.16 41.01 12.51
CA ALA A 316 0.69 40.97 11.30
C ALA A 316 1.89 41.91 11.50
N ALA A 317 2.78 41.56 12.43
CA ALA A 317 3.97 42.32 12.78
C ALA A 317 5.09 41.36 13.17
N ALA A 318 6.32 41.73 12.82
CA ALA A 318 7.51 40.90 12.98
C ALA A 318 7.89 40.57 14.45
N ASP A 319 7.42 41.38 15.42
CA ASP A 319 7.73 41.21 16.85
C ASP A 319 6.65 40.43 17.61
N ASN A 320 5.48 40.19 16.99
CA ASN A 320 4.28 39.53 17.54
C ASN A 320 4.00 39.85 19.03
N SER A 321 4.31 41.07 19.46
CA SER A 321 4.34 41.45 20.89
C SER A 321 2.97 41.40 21.57
N GLY A 322 1.90 41.32 20.79
CA GLY A 322 0.53 41.12 21.26
C GLY A 322 0.18 39.70 21.69
N PHE A 323 0.97 38.69 21.30
CA PHE A 323 0.62 37.28 21.52
C PHE A 323 0.66 36.88 23.01
N LYS A 324 -0.41 36.23 23.47
CA LYS A 324 -0.59 35.86 24.88
C LYS A 324 0.09 34.53 25.24
N ALA A 325 1.41 34.47 25.10
CA ALA A 325 2.23 33.24 25.24
C ALA A 325 2.01 32.45 26.54
N ALA A 326 1.69 33.12 27.65
CA ALA A 326 1.52 32.48 28.95
C ALA A 326 0.17 31.75 29.16
N SER A 327 -0.81 31.89 28.26
CA SER A 327 -2.15 31.34 28.44
C SER A 327 -2.20 29.81 28.35
N THR A 328 -2.68 29.15 29.41
CA THR A 328 -2.92 27.70 29.44
C THR A 328 -3.97 27.27 28.41
N ASP A 329 -5.03 28.05 28.22
CA ASP A 329 -6.07 27.75 27.24
C ASP A 329 -5.54 27.76 25.80
N ILE A 330 -4.61 28.69 25.50
CA ILE A 330 -3.97 28.77 24.18
C ILE A 330 -3.09 27.55 23.95
N ARG A 331 -2.26 27.17 24.94
CA ARG A 331 -1.40 25.98 24.84
C ARG A 331 -2.21 24.69 24.68
N ASN A 332 -3.30 24.54 25.43
CA ASN A 332 -4.20 23.39 25.32
C ASN A 332 -4.88 23.36 23.93
N GLY A 333 -5.38 24.51 23.46
CA GLY A 333 -5.99 24.61 22.13
C GLY A 333 -5.02 24.25 21.00
N TYR A 334 -3.78 24.72 21.08
CA TYR A 334 -2.71 24.39 20.12
C TYR A 334 -2.42 22.88 20.13
N ARG A 335 -2.20 22.29 21.31
CA ARG A 335 -1.91 20.85 21.46
C ARG A 335 -3.03 19.99 20.88
N ASP A 336 -4.27 20.28 21.25
CA ASP A 336 -5.42 19.47 20.83
C ASP A 336 -5.71 19.68 19.33
N ALA A 337 -5.43 20.86 18.77
CA ALA A 337 -5.55 21.12 17.34
C ALA A 337 -4.45 20.40 16.53
N LYS A 338 -3.21 20.34 17.02
CA LYS A 338 -2.12 19.57 16.41
C LYS A 338 -2.45 18.08 16.34
N ASP A 339 -3.02 17.51 17.41
CA ASP A 339 -3.47 16.11 17.42
C ASP A 339 -4.63 15.85 16.46
N VAL A 340 -5.54 16.81 16.29
CA VAL A 340 -6.67 16.66 15.38
C VAL A 340 -6.27 16.86 13.91
N ALA A 341 -5.45 17.86 13.60
CA ALA A 341 -5.10 18.20 12.21
C ALA A 341 -4.41 17.04 11.47
N SER A 342 -3.48 16.36 12.14
CA SER A 342 -2.77 15.19 11.56
C SER A 342 -3.67 13.98 11.31
N ARG A 343 -4.85 13.93 11.94
CA ARG A 343 -5.80 12.82 11.84
C ARG A 343 -6.99 13.11 10.93
N ILE A 344 -7.23 14.38 10.59
CA ILE A 344 -8.31 14.78 9.66
C ILE A 344 -8.08 14.23 8.25
N SER A 345 -6.83 13.92 7.87
CA SER A 345 -6.47 13.30 6.59
C SER A 345 -6.90 11.83 6.46
N SER A 346 -7.25 11.16 7.56
CA SER A 346 -7.46 9.70 7.61
C SER A 346 -8.90 9.23 7.36
N ALA A 347 -9.75 10.01 6.69
CA ALA A 347 -11.20 9.75 6.70
C ALA A 347 -11.71 8.83 5.58
N ASN A 348 -12.25 7.68 6.01
CA ASN A 348 -13.17 6.74 5.35
C ASN A 348 -12.59 5.90 4.21
N THR A 349 -11.87 4.86 4.60
CA THR A 349 -11.71 3.64 3.82
C THR A 349 -12.88 2.71 4.12
N ASP A 350 -13.46 2.09 3.10
CA ASP A 350 -14.48 1.06 3.26
C ASP A 350 -14.37 0.01 2.16
N GLU A 351 -15.24 -1.00 2.19
CA GLU A 351 -15.28 -2.07 1.18
C GLU A 351 -15.42 -1.53 -0.25
N SER A 352 -16.04 -0.36 -0.45
CA SER A 352 -16.24 0.20 -1.79
C SER A 352 -14.95 0.68 -2.45
N THR A 353 -13.91 1.01 -1.67
CA THR A 353 -12.58 1.39 -2.17
C THR A 353 -11.53 0.31 -1.94
N ASN A 354 -11.93 -0.92 -1.60
CA ASN A 354 -11.03 -1.98 -1.14
C ASN A 354 -10.12 -1.51 0.00
N TYR A 355 -10.67 -0.65 0.88
CA TYR A 355 -9.99 0.00 1.97
C TYR A 355 -8.79 0.89 1.58
N TRP A 356 -8.65 1.28 0.32
CA TRP A 356 -7.70 2.30 -0.10
C TRP A 356 -8.26 3.70 0.16
N LEU A 357 -7.46 4.54 0.81
CA LEU A 357 -7.67 5.97 0.94
C LEU A 357 -7.23 6.64 -0.37
N ILE A 358 -8.20 7.19 -1.11
CA ILE A 358 -7.96 7.83 -2.40
C ILE A 358 -8.43 9.29 -2.31
N ASN A 359 -7.52 10.25 -2.49
CA ASN A 359 -7.85 11.67 -2.53
C ASN A 359 -7.36 12.32 -3.83
N THR A 360 -8.30 12.60 -4.72
CA THR A 360 -8.05 13.21 -6.04
C THR A 360 -8.28 14.72 -6.07
N THR A 361 -8.39 15.35 -4.89
CA THR A 361 -8.75 16.76 -4.77
C THR A 361 -7.63 17.63 -4.15
N LEU A 362 -6.45 17.02 -3.91
CA LEU A 362 -5.29 17.69 -3.32
C LEU A 362 -4.68 18.74 -4.25
N GLY A 363 -3.96 19.71 -3.67
CA GLY A 363 -3.22 20.76 -4.37
C GLY A 363 -3.95 22.10 -4.52
N GLN A 364 -5.26 22.18 -4.23
CA GLN A 364 -6.03 23.43 -4.22
C GLN A 364 -7.09 23.42 -3.12
N TYR A 365 -6.98 24.30 -2.12
CA TYR A 365 -7.77 24.31 -0.90
C TYR A 365 -8.60 25.58 -0.78
N LYS A 366 -9.91 25.45 -0.97
CA LYS A 366 -10.82 26.60 -0.89
C LYS A 366 -10.96 27.08 0.56
N PRO A 367 -10.85 28.39 0.86
CA PRO A 367 -10.99 28.93 2.23
C PRO A 367 -12.46 28.94 2.70
N THR A 368 -12.99 27.74 2.95
CA THR A 368 -14.37 27.48 3.40
C THR A 368 -14.37 26.51 4.57
N TYR A 369 -15.47 26.51 5.33
CA TYR A 369 -15.69 25.60 6.47
C TYR A 369 -16.43 24.33 6.08
N ALA A 370 -16.39 23.95 4.79
CA ALA A 370 -17.08 22.77 4.31
C ALA A 370 -16.52 21.50 5.00
N LEU A 371 -17.39 20.53 5.24
CA LEU A 371 -17.00 19.25 5.84
C LEU A 371 -16.53 18.22 4.79
N ARG A 372 -16.75 18.49 3.51
CA ARG A 372 -16.41 17.60 2.37
C ARG A 372 -15.81 18.41 1.22
N GLY A 373 -15.00 17.76 0.39
CA GLY A 373 -14.27 18.36 -0.73
C GLY A 373 -12.96 19.04 -0.30
N SER A 374 -12.17 19.52 -1.26
CA SER A 374 -10.89 20.18 -0.96
C SER A 374 -11.09 21.59 -0.41
N ASN A 375 -11.12 21.66 0.92
CA ASN A 375 -11.35 22.86 1.67
C ASN A 375 -10.19 23.11 2.64
N TRP A 376 -10.27 24.22 3.37
CA TRP A 376 -9.19 24.65 4.26
C TRP A 376 -8.82 23.62 5.34
N LEU A 377 -9.76 22.78 5.80
CA LEU A 377 -9.46 21.70 6.74
C LEU A 377 -8.62 20.61 6.08
N THR A 378 -8.87 20.29 4.81
CA THR A 378 -8.03 19.38 4.02
C THR A 378 -6.64 19.96 3.84
N GLY A 379 -6.52 21.25 3.52
CA GLY A 379 -5.22 21.92 3.40
C GLY A 379 -4.41 21.88 4.69
N ALA A 380 -5.05 22.13 5.84
CA ALA A 380 -4.41 22.00 7.15
C ALA A 380 -3.97 20.55 7.44
N ALA A 381 -4.82 19.57 7.12
CA ALA A 381 -4.47 18.16 7.32
C ALA A 381 -3.28 17.73 6.46
N VAL A 382 -3.26 18.15 5.19
CA VAL A 382 -2.14 17.92 4.27
C VAL A 382 -0.87 18.61 4.78
N ALA A 383 -0.96 19.86 5.23
CA ALA A 383 0.18 20.56 5.82
C ALA A 383 0.73 19.87 7.08
N ALA A 384 -0.10 19.13 7.82
CA ALA A 384 0.32 18.37 9.01
C ALA A 384 1.04 17.05 8.68
N VAL A 385 0.79 16.44 7.51
CA VAL A 385 1.24 15.06 7.20
C VAL A 385 2.05 14.92 5.91
N GLY A 386 1.97 15.87 4.99
CA GLY A 386 2.57 15.80 3.65
C GLY A 386 2.46 17.12 2.89
N LEU A 387 3.24 18.12 3.33
CA LEU A 387 3.29 19.46 2.73
C LEU A 387 3.73 19.41 1.25
N GLY A 388 3.14 20.27 0.40
CA GLY A 388 3.52 20.34 -1.02
C GLY A 388 2.95 19.19 -1.88
N ALA A 389 1.75 18.73 -1.54
CA ALA A 389 1.05 17.68 -2.28
C ALA A 389 0.80 18.07 -3.75
N ASN A 390 0.99 17.09 -4.64
CA ASN A 390 0.67 17.23 -6.05
C ASN A 390 -0.82 17.50 -6.30
N ILE A 391 -1.14 18.16 -7.41
CA ILE A 391 -2.48 18.02 -7.98
C ILE A 391 -2.64 16.59 -8.52
N ALA A 392 -3.88 16.09 -8.54
CA ALA A 392 -4.11 14.67 -8.79
C ALA A 392 -3.70 14.22 -10.21
N ALA A 393 -3.73 15.11 -11.21
CA ALA A 393 -3.24 14.81 -12.57
C ALA A 393 -1.71 14.66 -12.65
N ASP A 394 -0.94 15.28 -11.75
CA ASP A 394 0.51 15.08 -11.69
C ASP A 394 0.84 13.77 -10.96
N GLY A 395 0.19 13.56 -9.82
CA GLY A 395 0.43 12.41 -8.97
C GLY A 395 -0.74 12.12 -8.04
N THR A 396 -1.17 10.87 -8.02
CA THR A 396 -2.17 10.37 -7.06
C THR A 396 -1.55 9.27 -6.20
N TYR A 397 -1.81 9.33 -4.90
CA TYR A 397 -1.16 8.45 -3.91
C TYR A 397 -2.18 7.65 -3.09
N PRO A 398 -2.78 6.57 -3.63
CA PRO A 398 -3.63 5.70 -2.83
C PRO A 398 -2.83 5.09 -1.68
N GLN A 399 -3.43 5.06 -0.49
CA GLN A 399 -2.80 4.46 0.70
C GLN A 399 -3.73 3.47 1.35
N THR A 400 -3.20 2.38 1.91
CA THR A 400 -3.99 1.48 2.76
C THR A 400 -3.22 1.04 3.99
N TYR A 401 -3.95 0.94 5.10
CA TYR A 401 -3.52 0.34 6.36
C TYR A 401 -4.20 -0.99 6.62
N GLN A 402 -5.10 -1.40 5.72
CA GLN A 402 -6.03 -2.51 5.92
C GLN A 402 -6.00 -3.48 4.73
N ASP A 403 -6.32 -4.74 5.02
CA ASP A 403 -6.65 -5.73 4.01
C ASP A 403 -8.10 -5.56 3.47
N GLY A 404 -8.47 -6.41 2.53
CA GLY A 404 -9.79 -6.44 1.90
C GLY A 404 -10.96 -6.80 2.82
N GLU A 405 -10.67 -7.22 4.05
CA GLU A 405 -11.67 -7.51 5.09
C GLU A 405 -11.74 -6.39 6.13
N GLY A 406 -10.91 -5.35 6.00
CA GLY A 406 -10.82 -4.22 6.91
C GLY A 406 -9.94 -4.48 8.14
N ASN A 407 -9.18 -5.58 8.19
CA ASN A 407 -8.21 -5.82 9.26
C ASN A 407 -6.95 -5.00 9.01
N LEU A 408 -6.27 -4.55 10.06
CA LEU A 408 -4.99 -3.86 9.91
C LEU A 408 -3.93 -4.80 9.32
N LEU A 409 -3.13 -4.28 8.40
CA LEU A 409 -1.99 -5.01 7.84
C LEU A 409 -0.93 -5.24 8.93
N ASP A 410 -0.66 -6.50 9.25
CA ASP A 410 0.31 -6.96 10.25
C ASP A 410 1.48 -7.68 9.55
N GLY A 411 2.71 -7.24 9.82
CA GLY A 411 3.92 -7.80 9.22
C GLY A 411 4.24 -9.25 9.62
N SER A 412 3.58 -9.78 10.65
CA SER A 412 3.65 -11.20 10.99
C SER A 412 2.85 -12.12 10.05
N GLU A 413 2.09 -11.53 9.12
CA GLU A 413 1.23 -12.21 8.16
C GLU A 413 1.69 -11.96 6.71
N ASP A 414 1.28 -12.86 5.80
CA ASP A 414 1.53 -12.72 4.37
C ASP A 414 0.27 -12.19 3.65
N TYR A 415 0.46 -11.41 2.59
CA TYR A 415 -0.64 -10.88 1.78
C TYR A 415 -0.34 -10.99 0.29
N SER A 416 -1.36 -10.79 -0.54
CA SER A 416 -1.19 -10.64 -1.99
C SER A 416 -2.02 -9.50 -2.57
N ILE A 417 -1.55 -8.93 -3.67
CA ILE A 417 -2.29 -7.95 -4.48
C ILE A 417 -2.30 -8.48 -5.91
N SER A 418 -3.47 -8.83 -6.42
CA SER A 418 -3.63 -9.38 -7.77
C SER A 418 -4.08 -8.31 -8.76
N PHE A 419 -3.29 -8.12 -9.82
CA PHE A 419 -3.56 -7.24 -10.94
C PHE A 419 -3.98 -8.06 -12.15
N GLU A 420 -5.26 -8.02 -12.48
CA GLU A 420 -5.73 -8.42 -13.81
C GLU A 420 -5.34 -7.33 -14.83
N GLN A 421 -5.18 -7.68 -16.11
CA GLN A 421 -4.78 -6.70 -17.16
C GLN A 421 -5.72 -5.49 -17.20
N SER A 422 -7.02 -5.70 -16.98
CA SER A 422 -8.04 -4.64 -16.92
C SER A 422 -7.98 -3.80 -15.64
N SER A 423 -7.21 -4.24 -14.65
CA SER A 423 -7.10 -3.64 -13.31
C SER A 423 -5.71 -3.04 -13.05
N LEU A 424 -4.82 -2.99 -14.06
CA LEU A 424 -3.55 -2.30 -13.94
C LEU A 424 -3.75 -0.80 -13.67
N PRO A 425 -2.87 -0.15 -12.87
CA PRO A 425 -2.99 1.26 -12.59
C PRO A 425 -3.03 2.11 -13.87
N PRO A 426 -4.00 3.02 -14.01
CA PRO A 426 -4.20 3.77 -15.24
C PRO A 426 -3.25 4.97 -15.33
N ILE A 427 -2.10 4.79 -15.96
CA ILE A 427 -1.08 5.82 -16.19
C ILE A 427 -0.96 6.19 -17.69
N ASN A 428 -0.56 7.42 -17.98
CA ASN A 428 -0.12 7.90 -19.29
C ASN A 428 1.41 7.97 -19.31
N THR A 429 2.04 7.70 -20.45
CA THR A 429 3.46 8.01 -20.69
C THR A 429 3.66 9.53 -20.68
N PRO A 430 4.75 10.05 -20.07
CA PRO A 430 5.90 9.36 -19.48
C PRO A 430 5.76 8.88 -18.02
N GLY A 431 4.57 8.91 -17.42
CA GLY A 431 4.38 8.51 -16.03
C GLY A 431 4.55 7.01 -15.76
N SER A 432 4.64 6.69 -14.47
CA SER A 432 4.82 5.34 -13.94
C SER A 432 3.97 5.11 -12.68
N TRP A 433 3.86 3.85 -12.24
CA TRP A 433 3.26 3.51 -10.96
C TRP A 433 4.15 2.60 -10.12
N SER A 434 4.03 2.65 -8.80
CA SER A 434 4.64 1.69 -7.88
C SER A 434 3.84 1.50 -6.59
N ILE A 435 4.19 0.48 -5.82
CA ILE A 435 3.76 0.26 -4.44
C ILE A 435 4.98 0.16 -3.53
N THR A 436 4.95 0.86 -2.40
CA THR A 436 5.97 0.83 -1.35
C THR A 436 5.32 0.44 -0.02
N ALA A 437 6.00 -0.40 0.78
CA ALA A 437 5.60 -0.73 2.14
C ALA A 437 6.35 0.12 3.18
N TYR A 438 5.65 0.61 4.20
CA TYR A 438 6.17 1.43 5.28
C TYR A 438 5.83 0.83 6.63
N ASN A 439 6.70 1.03 7.63
CA ASN A 439 6.44 0.57 8.99
C ASN A 439 5.35 1.42 9.68
N SER A 440 5.02 1.10 10.95
CA SER A 440 4.02 1.85 11.73
C SER A 440 4.32 3.34 11.95
N ASN A 441 5.55 3.77 11.71
CA ASN A 441 5.98 5.16 11.79
C ASN A 441 5.95 5.87 10.43
N ASN A 442 5.47 5.20 9.37
CA ASN A 442 5.57 5.60 7.97
C ASN A 442 7.01 5.69 7.42
N GLU A 443 7.98 5.05 8.07
CA GLU A 443 9.37 5.01 7.60
C GLU A 443 9.56 3.87 6.58
N ILE A 444 10.49 4.06 5.63
CA ILE A 444 10.87 3.02 4.67
C ILE A 444 11.46 1.83 5.45
N ILE A 445 11.11 0.62 5.05
CA ILE A 445 11.69 -0.61 5.61
C ILE A 445 13.10 -0.76 5.03
N THR A 446 14.14 -0.44 5.81
CA THR A 446 15.54 -0.44 5.34
C THR A 446 16.18 -1.83 5.31
N ASP A 447 15.80 -2.71 6.25
CA ASP A 447 16.43 -4.03 6.45
C ASP A 447 15.67 -5.13 5.70
N THR A 448 15.47 -4.96 4.39
CA THR A 448 14.61 -5.87 3.61
C THR A 448 15.23 -7.25 3.36
N ASN A 449 16.57 -7.35 3.33
CA ASN A 449 17.32 -8.55 2.92
C ASN A 449 16.74 -9.23 1.65
N ASN A 450 16.17 -8.43 0.74
CA ASN A 450 15.50 -8.91 -0.47
C ASN A 450 16.40 -8.75 -1.70
N SER A 451 16.29 -9.69 -2.64
CA SER A 451 16.98 -9.70 -3.93
C SER A 451 15.96 -9.76 -5.08
N PHE A 452 16.06 -8.86 -6.06
CA PHE A 452 15.28 -8.96 -7.30
C PHE A 452 16.04 -9.77 -8.36
N TYR A 453 15.32 -10.64 -9.06
CA TYR A 453 15.85 -11.48 -10.15
C TYR A 453 15.22 -11.05 -11.48
N ILE A 454 16.02 -10.80 -12.53
CA ILE A 454 15.49 -10.50 -13.89
C ILE A 454 14.81 -11.74 -14.48
N GLU A 455 15.39 -12.91 -14.26
CA GLU A 455 14.88 -14.17 -14.79
C GLU A 455 14.35 -15.07 -13.69
N ALA A 456 13.05 -15.36 -13.76
CA ALA A 456 12.31 -16.27 -12.90
C ALA A 456 13.00 -17.62 -12.60
N ASN A 457 13.93 -18.06 -13.46
CA ASN A 457 14.57 -19.38 -13.42
C ASN A 457 16.10 -19.35 -13.25
N ASP A 458 16.74 -18.20 -13.09
CA ASP A 458 18.20 -18.10 -12.91
C ASP A 458 18.59 -17.36 -11.61
N PRO A 459 18.92 -18.10 -10.52
CA PRO A 459 19.39 -17.52 -9.26
C PRO A 459 20.71 -16.75 -9.39
N SER A 460 21.49 -16.98 -10.46
CA SER A 460 22.74 -16.25 -10.73
C SER A 460 22.51 -14.87 -11.34
N ALA A 461 21.29 -14.56 -11.78
CA ALA A 461 20.84 -13.23 -12.20
C ALA A 461 20.32 -12.38 -11.01
N THR A 462 21.03 -12.42 -9.87
CA THR A 462 20.79 -11.53 -8.72
C THR A 462 21.31 -10.14 -9.08
N ILE A 463 20.43 -9.13 -9.22
CA ILE A 463 20.84 -7.86 -9.86
C ILE A 463 20.55 -6.62 -9.00
N ALA A 464 19.69 -6.70 -7.98
CA ALA A 464 19.58 -5.65 -6.96
C ALA A 464 19.27 -6.25 -5.58
N ASN A 465 19.95 -5.73 -4.55
CA ASN A 465 19.58 -5.94 -3.15
C ASN A 465 18.83 -4.67 -2.68
N ASN A 466 17.92 -4.82 -1.71
CA ASN A 466 17.13 -3.74 -1.13
C ASN A 466 16.02 -3.16 -2.01
N VAL A 467 15.03 -3.99 -2.34
CA VAL A 467 13.83 -3.58 -3.08
C VAL A 467 12.85 -2.86 -2.17
N TYR A 468 12.63 -1.56 -2.39
CA TYR A 468 11.68 -0.75 -1.61
C TYR A 468 10.33 -0.56 -2.29
N ALA A 469 10.30 -0.61 -3.62
CA ALA A 469 9.08 -0.44 -4.39
C ALA A 469 9.04 -1.39 -5.59
N LEU A 470 7.84 -1.80 -5.97
CA LEU A 470 7.57 -2.62 -7.15
C LEU A 470 6.48 -1.95 -8.00
N GLY A 471 6.66 -1.92 -9.32
CA GLY A 471 5.86 -1.08 -10.19
C GLY A 471 6.04 -1.30 -11.70
N SER A 472 5.50 -0.39 -12.51
CA SER A 472 5.58 -0.45 -13.98
C SER A 472 7.01 -0.37 -14.53
N VAL A 473 7.93 0.24 -13.78
CA VAL A 473 9.35 0.28 -14.14
C VAL A 473 9.95 -1.13 -14.02
N GLN A 474 9.55 -1.89 -13.01
CA GLN A 474 10.09 -3.23 -12.74
C GLN A 474 9.50 -4.31 -13.65
N PHE A 475 8.26 -4.12 -14.09
CA PHE A 475 7.53 -5.07 -14.92
C PHE A 475 7.07 -4.40 -16.22
N PRO A 476 7.99 -3.98 -17.10
CA PRO A 476 7.65 -3.32 -18.36
C PRO A 476 6.75 -4.18 -19.26
N GLU A 477 6.84 -5.51 -19.15
CA GLU A 477 6.00 -6.49 -19.84
C GLU A 477 4.51 -6.38 -19.51
N LEU A 478 4.13 -5.78 -18.37
CA LEU A 478 2.72 -5.52 -18.03
C LEU A 478 2.07 -4.51 -18.98
N ASN A 479 2.87 -3.71 -19.68
CA ASN A 479 2.40 -2.76 -20.68
C ASN A 479 2.12 -3.41 -22.05
N GLU A 480 2.47 -4.69 -22.26
CA GLU A 480 2.21 -5.41 -23.50
C GLU A 480 0.81 -6.04 -23.54
N THR A 481 0.15 -6.01 -24.71
CA THR A 481 -1.27 -6.41 -24.87
C THR A 481 -1.57 -7.90 -24.64
N ASN A 482 -0.57 -8.74 -24.43
CA ASN A 482 -0.69 -10.20 -24.26
C ASN A 482 -0.31 -10.69 -22.85
N SER A 483 -0.07 -9.78 -21.90
CA SER A 483 0.36 -10.16 -20.55
C SER A 483 -0.76 -10.83 -19.74
N THR A 484 -0.37 -11.82 -18.94
CA THR A 484 -1.25 -12.54 -18.00
C THR A 484 -1.35 -11.79 -16.67
N SER A 485 -2.45 -11.99 -15.95
CA SER A 485 -2.64 -11.55 -14.55
C SER A 485 -1.36 -11.65 -13.71
N PHE A 486 -1.00 -10.59 -13.02
CA PHE A 486 0.19 -10.47 -12.17
C PHE A 486 -0.21 -10.39 -10.70
N ALA A 487 0.60 -10.92 -9.79
CA ALA A 487 0.34 -10.80 -8.35
C ALA A 487 1.60 -10.45 -7.58
N LEU A 488 1.51 -9.40 -6.75
CA LEU A 488 2.52 -9.07 -5.75
C LEU A 488 2.27 -9.86 -4.48
N THR A 489 3.33 -10.41 -3.89
CA THR A 489 3.28 -11.00 -2.54
C THR A 489 3.89 -10.02 -1.54
N LEU A 490 3.20 -9.78 -0.43
CA LEU A 490 3.71 -8.98 0.68
C LEU A 490 4.11 -9.95 1.80
N SER A 491 5.40 -10.03 2.13
CA SER A 491 5.88 -10.97 3.15
C SER A 491 7.21 -10.53 3.75
N SER A 492 7.41 -10.82 5.04
CA SER A 492 8.68 -10.62 5.73
C SER A 492 9.70 -11.72 5.41
N SER A 493 9.27 -12.86 4.87
CA SER A 493 10.11 -14.01 4.55
C SER A 493 10.43 -14.10 3.06
N SER A 494 11.70 -14.39 2.72
CA SER A 494 12.12 -14.62 1.34
C SER A 494 11.64 -15.98 0.84
N PRO A 495 10.85 -16.05 -0.24
CA PRO A 495 10.45 -17.31 -0.84
C PRO A 495 11.63 -18.10 -1.43
N THR A 496 11.44 -19.41 -1.61
CA THR A 496 12.52 -20.33 -1.96
C THR A 496 12.86 -20.37 -3.46
N THR A 497 12.16 -19.60 -4.31
CA THR A 497 12.38 -19.58 -5.77
C THR A 497 12.54 -18.17 -6.30
N ALA A 498 13.41 -17.99 -7.30
CA ALA A 498 13.71 -16.68 -7.89
C ALA A 498 12.46 -15.98 -8.47
N SER A 499 11.60 -16.72 -9.17
CA SER A 499 10.32 -16.20 -9.71
C SER A 499 9.38 -15.64 -8.66
N SER A 500 9.26 -16.30 -7.51
CA SER A 500 8.43 -15.81 -6.40
C SER A 500 9.06 -14.64 -5.65
N GLU A 501 10.40 -14.56 -5.62
CA GLU A 501 11.09 -13.42 -5.00
C GLU A 501 10.96 -12.15 -5.85
N GLN A 502 11.00 -12.29 -7.18
CA GLN A 502 10.82 -11.19 -8.14
C GLN A 502 9.51 -10.42 -7.90
N ASN A 503 8.45 -11.10 -7.44
CA ASN A 503 7.14 -10.52 -7.18
C ASN A 503 6.90 -10.19 -5.70
N ARG A 504 7.93 -10.27 -4.84
CA ARG A 504 7.82 -10.03 -3.42
C ARG A 504 8.15 -8.57 -3.07
N LEU A 505 7.20 -7.88 -2.44
CA LEU A 505 7.44 -6.64 -1.71
C LEU A 505 7.69 -6.97 -0.23
N PRO A 506 8.85 -6.62 0.34
CA PRO A 506 9.17 -6.89 1.75
C PRO A 506 8.24 -6.14 2.71
N THR A 507 7.82 -6.83 3.77
CA THR A 507 7.09 -6.24 4.90
C THR A 507 7.89 -6.40 6.20
N PRO A 508 7.59 -5.64 7.27
CA PRO A 508 8.23 -5.84 8.56
C PRO A 508 7.96 -7.25 9.08
N ASN A 509 8.85 -7.82 9.89
CA ASN A 509 8.64 -9.15 10.47
C ASN A 509 7.56 -9.21 11.58
N SER A 510 7.10 -8.06 12.03
CA SER A 510 6.11 -7.90 13.10
C SER A 510 5.60 -6.46 13.14
N GLY A 511 4.44 -6.26 13.78
CA GLY A 511 3.83 -4.95 13.94
C GLY A 511 3.09 -4.50 12.69
N THR A 512 2.31 -3.44 12.82
CA THR A 512 1.49 -2.95 11.72
C THR A 512 2.34 -2.24 10.67
N PHE A 513 1.96 -2.37 9.40
CA PHE A 513 2.58 -1.66 8.29
C PHE A 513 1.49 -1.04 7.40
N ASN A 514 1.90 -0.19 6.45
CA ASN A 514 0.99 0.39 5.49
C ASN A 514 1.61 0.38 4.09
N LEU A 515 0.73 0.48 3.09
CA LEU A 515 1.12 0.54 1.70
C LEU A 515 0.80 1.92 1.14
N VAL A 516 1.70 2.45 0.32
CA VAL A 516 1.45 3.62 -0.51
C VAL A 516 1.67 3.23 -1.94
N MET A 517 0.62 3.33 -2.75
CA MET A 517 0.72 3.27 -4.19
C MET A 517 0.97 4.68 -4.72
N ARG A 518 1.83 4.83 -5.71
CA ARG A 518 2.10 6.10 -6.39
C ARG A 518 1.76 5.96 -7.86
N LEU A 519 0.92 6.83 -8.39
CA LEU A 519 0.62 6.93 -9.81
C LEU A 519 1.06 8.31 -10.28
N TYR A 520 2.05 8.38 -11.17
CA TYR A 520 2.47 9.61 -11.84
C TYR A 520 1.80 9.69 -13.21
N ASN A 521 1.35 10.90 -13.59
CA ASN A 521 0.58 11.13 -14.80
C ASN A 521 -0.60 10.14 -14.99
N PRO A 522 -1.51 9.98 -14.00
CA PRO A 522 -2.67 9.12 -14.15
C PRO A 522 -3.54 9.55 -15.34
N LYS A 523 -4.18 8.58 -16.00
CA LYS A 523 -5.07 8.84 -17.15
C LYS A 523 -6.18 9.84 -16.76
N PRO A 524 -6.47 10.85 -17.59
CA PRO A 524 -7.56 11.79 -17.36
C PRO A 524 -8.94 11.14 -17.26
N ALA A 525 -9.84 11.78 -16.50
CA ALA A 525 -11.20 11.30 -16.23
C ALA A 525 -12.12 11.25 -17.47
N ASN A 526 -11.79 12.00 -18.54
CA ASN A 526 -12.61 12.20 -19.74
C ASN A 526 -12.35 11.20 -20.88
N THR A 527 -11.60 10.13 -20.62
CA THR A 527 -11.31 9.11 -21.64
C THR A 527 -12.56 8.28 -21.96
N ALA A 528 -12.86 8.07 -23.25
CA ALA A 528 -14.11 7.50 -23.75
C ALA A 528 -14.35 6.00 -23.42
N ALA A 529 -13.52 5.39 -22.58
CA ALA A 529 -13.63 3.99 -22.17
C ALA A 529 -14.11 3.89 -20.71
N PRO A 530 -14.92 2.88 -20.33
CA PRO A 530 -15.37 2.74 -18.95
C PRO A 530 -14.17 2.47 -18.01
N SER A 531 -14.20 3.01 -16.79
CA SER A 531 -13.39 2.62 -15.60
C SER A 531 -11.87 2.83 -15.55
N ASN A 532 -11.20 3.37 -16.57
CA ASN A 532 -9.72 3.37 -16.61
C ASN A 532 -9.07 4.66 -16.11
N SER A 533 -9.63 5.34 -15.12
CA SER A 533 -9.01 6.53 -14.51
C SER A 533 -9.34 6.62 -13.03
N ILE A 534 -8.31 6.81 -12.20
CA ILE A 534 -8.48 7.08 -10.77
C ILE A 534 -9.17 8.45 -10.52
N LEU A 535 -9.14 9.35 -11.52
CA LEU A 535 -9.68 10.71 -11.45
C LEU A 535 -11.19 10.77 -11.80
N SER A 536 -11.77 9.66 -12.25
CA SER A 536 -13.19 9.59 -12.63
C SER A 536 -14.10 9.66 -11.39
N GLN A 537 -15.02 10.63 -11.38
CA GLN A 537 -15.98 10.78 -10.27
C GLN A 537 -17.12 9.75 -10.31
N ASN A 538 -17.47 9.26 -11.50
CA ASN A 538 -18.62 8.37 -11.69
C ASN A 538 -18.23 6.88 -11.66
N ASN A 539 -17.00 6.57 -12.06
CA ASN A 539 -16.49 5.21 -12.16
C ASN A 539 -14.96 5.26 -11.99
N PRO A 540 -14.46 5.56 -10.78
CA PRO A 540 -13.03 5.60 -10.51
C PRO A 540 -12.42 4.22 -10.68
N TRP A 541 -11.20 4.17 -11.22
CA TRP A 541 -10.35 3.01 -11.01
C TRP A 541 -9.99 2.91 -9.53
N ILE A 542 -10.15 1.72 -8.97
CA ILE A 542 -9.90 1.43 -7.56
C ILE A 542 -8.75 0.42 -7.52
N PRO A 543 -7.70 0.65 -6.72
CA PRO A 543 -6.63 -0.33 -6.59
C PRO A 543 -7.20 -1.69 -6.15
N PRO A 544 -6.60 -2.81 -6.60
CA PRO A 544 -7.02 -4.12 -6.16
C PRO A 544 -6.94 -4.27 -4.64
N SER A 545 -7.78 -5.14 -4.10
CA SER A 545 -7.77 -5.46 -2.68
C SER A 545 -6.44 -6.08 -2.27
N VAL A 546 -5.98 -5.75 -1.06
CA VAL A 546 -4.91 -6.48 -0.39
C VAL A 546 -5.54 -7.71 0.26
N GLU A 547 -5.19 -8.90 -0.19
CA GLU A 547 -5.77 -10.14 0.31
C GLU A 547 -4.85 -10.79 1.34
N HIS A 548 -5.36 -11.02 2.56
CA HIS A 548 -4.64 -11.81 3.56
C HIS A 548 -4.48 -13.25 3.08
N LEU A 549 -3.23 -13.72 3.03
CA LEU A 549 -2.92 -15.10 2.66
C LEU A 549 -3.10 -15.99 3.89
N THR A 550 -4.32 -16.45 4.13
CA THR A 550 -4.61 -17.32 5.28
C THR A 550 -3.91 -18.68 5.17
N THR A 551 -3.62 -19.27 6.34
CA THR A 551 -2.85 -20.50 6.55
C THR A 551 -3.57 -21.81 6.20
N THR A 552 -4.67 -21.77 5.43
CA THR A 552 -5.34 -23.01 5.03
C THR A 552 -4.74 -23.56 3.73
N THR A 553 -4.56 -24.87 3.69
CA THR A 553 -3.75 -25.58 2.68
C THR A 553 -4.05 -25.15 1.24
N ASN A 554 -2.99 -24.64 0.61
CA ASN A 554 -2.82 -24.33 -0.81
C ASN A 554 -3.41 -22.97 -1.17
N GLY A 555 -2.60 -22.14 -1.85
CA GLY A 555 -3.05 -20.89 -2.46
C GLY A 555 -4.30 -21.06 -3.33
N PRO A 556 -4.85 -19.97 -3.89
CA PRO A 556 -6.23 -19.92 -4.39
C PRO A 556 -6.62 -21.16 -5.21
N LEU A 557 -7.58 -21.93 -4.69
CA LEU A 557 -8.13 -23.08 -5.39
C LEU A 557 -9.09 -22.60 -6.49
N ARG A 558 -8.56 -22.34 -7.69
CA ARG A 558 -9.43 -22.05 -8.84
C ARG A 558 -10.37 -23.25 -9.09
N HIS A 559 -11.69 -22.99 -9.10
CA HIS A 559 -12.78 -23.92 -9.46
C HIS A 559 -13.28 -24.93 -8.40
N SER A 560 -13.05 -24.72 -7.11
CA SER A 560 -13.60 -25.56 -6.04
C SER A 560 -15.05 -25.22 -5.66
N ARG A 561 -15.95 -26.21 -5.59
CA ARG A 561 -17.34 -26.02 -5.10
C ARG A 561 -17.65 -26.85 -3.84
N ILE A 562 -18.09 -26.21 -2.76
CA ILE A 562 -18.60 -26.85 -1.53
C ILE A 562 -20.12 -26.78 -1.50
N HIS A 563 -20.73 -27.82 -0.95
CA HIS A 563 -22.17 -27.88 -0.73
C HIS A 563 -22.45 -28.54 0.62
N LEU A 564 -23.21 -27.85 1.48
CA LEU A 564 -23.86 -28.42 2.66
C LEU A 564 -25.29 -27.87 2.69
N ASP A 565 -26.30 -28.70 2.99
CA ASP A 565 -27.57 -28.19 3.48
C ASP A 565 -27.68 -28.36 5.01
N LYS A 566 -28.66 -27.69 5.62
CA LYS A 566 -28.92 -27.69 7.07
C LYS A 566 -29.15 -29.07 7.70
N ASN A 567 -29.30 -30.12 6.89
CA ASN A 567 -29.51 -31.49 7.31
C ASN A 567 -28.35 -32.44 6.93
N GLY A 568 -27.30 -31.93 6.25
CA GLY A 568 -26.14 -32.73 5.83
C GLY A 568 -26.32 -33.52 4.52
N ASP A 569 -27.31 -33.18 3.69
CA ASP A 569 -27.59 -33.83 2.41
C ASP A 569 -26.89 -33.14 1.21
N LEU A 570 -26.69 -33.90 0.12
CA LEU A 570 -26.08 -33.43 -1.13
C LEU A 570 -27.14 -32.96 -2.14
N GLN A 571 -27.24 -31.66 -2.42
CA GLN A 571 -28.20 -31.10 -3.38
C GLN A 571 -27.63 -30.93 -4.80
N PRO A 572 -28.41 -31.15 -5.89
CA PRO A 572 -27.91 -31.08 -7.27
C PRO A 572 -28.01 -29.71 -7.97
N SER A 573 -28.58 -28.66 -7.36
CA SER A 573 -28.76 -27.38 -8.07
C SER A 573 -28.64 -26.17 -7.16
N MET A 574 -28.15 -25.09 -7.77
CA MET A 574 -27.84 -23.79 -7.18
C MET A 574 -28.96 -23.23 -6.27
N GLN A 575 -28.51 -22.47 -5.26
CA GLN A 575 -29.28 -21.61 -4.34
C GLN A 575 -29.88 -22.28 -3.09
N GLU A 576 -29.12 -22.27 -2.00
CA GLU A 576 -29.64 -22.13 -0.63
C GLU A 576 -28.89 -20.95 0.04
N PRO A 577 -29.56 -20.04 0.76
CA PRO A 577 -28.93 -18.95 1.48
C PRO A 577 -28.35 -19.47 2.80
N GLY A 578 -27.04 -19.33 3.01
CA GLY A 578 -26.39 -19.68 4.28
C GLY A 578 -24.97 -20.23 4.21
N LEU A 579 -24.41 -20.42 3.02
CA LEU A 579 -22.99 -20.79 2.82
C LEU A 579 -22.37 -19.89 1.76
N THR A 580 -21.61 -18.92 2.20
CA THR A 580 -20.63 -18.19 1.40
C THR A 580 -19.34 -19.00 1.37
N SER A 581 -18.90 -19.44 0.19
CA SER A 581 -17.46 -19.50 -0.05
C SER A 581 -16.96 -18.05 -0.02
N ASP A 582 -15.80 -17.80 0.57
CA ASP A 582 -15.12 -16.55 0.23
C ASP A 582 -14.80 -16.52 -1.28
N GLN A 583 -14.45 -15.34 -1.77
CA GLN A 583 -14.09 -15.11 -3.18
C GLN A 583 -12.82 -15.87 -3.63
N ASN A 584 -12.14 -16.57 -2.71
CA ASN A 584 -10.86 -17.24 -2.93
C ASN A 584 -10.97 -18.78 -2.99
N GLY A 585 -12.19 -19.33 -2.87
CA GLY A 585 -12.43 -20.76 -2.98
C GLY A 585 -11.81 -21.58 -1.83
N GLN A 586 -11.47 -20.92 -0.72
CA GLN A 586 -11.10 -21.56 0.54
C GLN A 586 -12.35 -21.64 1.44
N TYR A 587 -12.45 -22.69 2.27
CA TYR A 587 -13.60 -22.95 3.15
C TYR A 587 -13.08 -23.37 4.51
N ALA A 588 -13.63 -23.01 5.67
CA ALA A 588 -14.75 -22.16 6.06
C ALA A 588 -14.34 -21.48 7.38
N SER A 589 -14.94 -20.34 7.73
CA SER A 589 -14.75 -19.74 9.05
C SER A 589 -14.95 -20.77 10.18
N SER A 590 -14.19 -20.61 11.24
CA SER A 590 -14.30 -21.40 12.47
C SER A 590 -15.74 -21.36 13.00
N GLN A 591 -16.28 -22.52 13.33
CA GLN A 591 -17.66 -22.78 13.78
C GLN A 591 -18.71 -22.98 12.67
N LEU A 592 -18.64 -24.14 12.01
CA LEU A 592 -19.85 -24.77 11.48
C LEU A 592 -20.75 -25.15 12.66
N GLY A 593 -21.84 -24.42 12.88
CA GLY A 593 -22.88 -24.82 13.83
C GLY A 593 -23.49 -26.17 13.42
N GLY A 594 -23.12 -27.27 14.08
CA GLY A 594 -23.72 -28.60 13.87
C GLY A 594 -22.73 -29.71 13.49
N ARG A 595 -23.24 -30.85 13.01
CA ARG A 595 -22.44 -31.96 12.45
C ARG A 595 -22.68 -32.00 10.94
N GLY A 596 -21.62 -31.95 10.11
CA GLY A 596 -21.73 -31.93 8.65
C GLY A 596 -20.59 -32.67 7.91
N THR A 597 -20.67 -32.75 6.58
CA THR A 597 -19.65 -33.39 5.72
C THR A 597 -19.25 -32.48 4.57
N LEU A 598 -18.05 -31.88 4.65
CA LEU A 598 -17.51 -31.03 3.60
C LEU A 598 -17.09 -31.88 2.39
N VAL A 599 -17.32 -31.38 1.17
CA VAL A 599 -16.90 -32.05 -0.06
C VAL A 599 -15.96 -31.13 -0.84
N LEU A 600 -14.69 -31.52 -0.95
CA LEU A 600 -13.71 -30.92 -1.84
C LEU A 600 -13.81 -31.58 -3.22
N LYS A 601 -14.28 -30.82 -4.22
CA LYS A 601 -14.29 -31.21 -5.63
C LYS A 601 -13.60 -30.13 -6.47
N GLY A 602 -12.45 -30.46 -7.04
CA GLY A 602 -11.67 -29.56 -7.87
C GLY A 602 -10.45 -28.98 -7.14
N GLY A 603 -9.56 -28.33 -7.90
CA GLY A 603 -8.26 -27.82 -7.44
C GLY A 603 -7.07 -28.62 -7.94
N MET A 604 -5.95 -27.96 -8.23
CA MET A 604 -4.64 -28.56 -8.50
C MET A 604 -3.68 -28.16 -7.39
N ASP A 605 -2.95 -29.12 -6.84
CA ASP A 605 -1.89 -28.86 -5.87
C ASP A 605 -0.64 -28.32 -6.60
N GLN A 606 -0.16 -27.12 -6.25
CA GLN A 606 0.95 -26.49 -6.99
C GLN A 606 2.32 -27.14 -6.73
N LEU A 607 2.49 -27.88 -5.64
CA LEU A 607 3.74 -28.58 -5.34
C LEU A 607 3.86 -29.92 -6.09
N THR A 608 2.74 -30.54 -6.42
CA THR A 608 2.67 -31.89 -7.00
C THR A 608 2.02 -31.96 -8.38
N GLY A 609 1.23 -30.98 -8.78
CA GLY A 609 0.47 -30.96 -10.04
C GLY A 609 -0.81 -31.80 -10.02
N GLU A 610 -1.16 -32.42 -8.88
CA GLU A 610 -2.24 -33.39 -8.79
C GLU A 610 -3.60 -32.77 -8.46
N LYS A 611 -4.68 -33.41 -8.94
CA LYS A 611 -6.06 -32.95 -8.68
C LYS A 611 -6.50 -33.30 -7.26
N LEU A 612 -6.89 -32.29 -6.49
CA LEU A 612 -7.43 -32.50 -5.14
C LEU A 612 -8.87 -33.03 -5.20
N LYS A 613 -9.10 -34.13 -4.49
CA LYS A 613 -10.42 -34.75 -4.27
C LYS A 613 -10.51 -35.17 -2.82
N GLY A 614 -11.60 -34.80 -2.13
CA GLY A 614 -11.75 -35.16 -0.72
C GLY A 614 -13.16 -34.98 -0.19
N ARG A 615 -13.55 -35.79 0.79
CA ARG A 615 -14.69 -35.49 1.65
C ARG A 615 -14.17 -35.41 3.07
N LEU A 616 -14.35 -34.25 3.72
CA LEU A 616 -13.91 -34.01 5.08
C LEU A 616 -15.12 -34.09 6.02
N LEU A 617 -14.90 -34.55 7.24
CA LEU A 617 -15.95 -34.60 8.26
C LEU A 617 -15.78 -33.40 9.19
N ALA A 618 -16.78 -32.52 9.28
CA ALA A 618 -16.75 -31.37 10.19
C ALA A 618 -17.74 -31.57 11.35
N THR A 619 -17.32 -31.27 12.57
CA THR A 619 -18.18 -31.33 13.77
C THR A 619 -18.11 -30.02 14.52
N GLY A 620 -19.16 -29.68 15.28
CA GLY A 620 -19.46 -28.32 15.76
C GLY A 620 -18.39 -27.54 16.53
N ASN A 621 -17.28 -28.16 16.91
CA ASN A 621 -16.14 -27.53 17.59
C ASN A 621 -14.77 -27.92 16.97
N ALA A 622 -14.73 -28.44 15.74
CA ALA A 622 -13.50 -28.94 15.13
C ALA A 622 -12.99 -28.00 14.03
N GLU A 623 -11.75 -27.52 14.18
CA GLU A 623 -10.93 -27.01 13.08
C GLU A 623 -10.56 -28.19 12.18
N VAL A 624 -11.30 -28.38 11.08
CA VAL A 624 -11.00 -29.45 10.12
C VAL A 624 -10.44 -28.82 8.86
N ILE A 625 -9.11 -28.86 8.78
CA ILE A 625 -8.32 -28.11 7.78
C ILE A 625 -7.87 -29.05 6.64
N SER A 626 -7.91 -30.39 6.80
CA SER A 626 -7.38 -31.34 5.80
C SER A 626 -7.88 -32.80 5.92
N PRO A 627 -7.65 -33.67 4.91
CA PRO A 627 -7.86 -35.11 5.03
C PRO A 627 -7.11 -35.76 6.20
N ALA A 628 -5.85 -35.35 6.45
CA ALA A 628 -5.05 -35.81 7.58
C ALA A 628 -5.71 -35.49 8.94
N THR A 629 -6.26 -34.29 9.10
CA THR A 629 -6.95 -33.89 10.35
C THR A 629 -8.28 -34.63 10.53
N THR A 630 -8.98 -34.98 9.43
CA THR A 630 -10.16 -35.86 9.47
C THR A 630 -9.81 -37.26 9.98
N VAL A 631 -8.65 -37.78 9.60
CA VAL A 631 -8.14 -39.07 10.09
C VAL A 631 -7.72 -39.00 11.55
N ASP A 632 -7.01 -37.94 11.97
CA ASP A 632 -6.66 -37.71 13.38
C ASP A 632 -7.91 -37.64 14.26
N TRP A 633 -8.96 -36.95 13.80
CA TRP A 633 -10.25 -36.94 14.48
C TRP A 633 -10.81 -38.36 14.64
N GLY A 634 -10.80 -39.18 13.59
CA GLY A 634 -11.31 -40.56 13.65
C GLY A 634 -10.51 -41.42 14.63
N LEU A 635 -9.19 -41.27 14.69
CA LEU A 635 -8.31 -41.94 15.65
C LEU A 635 -8.60 -41.48 17.09
N LYS A 636 -8.83 -40.18 17.30
CA LYS A 636 -9.20 -39.63 18.61
C LYS A 636 -10.51 -40.25 19.11
N GLN A 637 -11.52 -40.37 18.24
CA GLN A 637 -12.79 -41.01 18.58
C GLN A 637 -12.67 -42.53 18.77
N ALA A 638 -11.71 -43.18 18.11
CA ALA A 638 -11.40 -44.59 18.31
C ALA A 638 -10.64 -44.89 19.63
N GLY A 639 -10.32 -43.86 20.43
CA GLY A 639 -9.69 -44.01 21.74
C GLY A 639 -8.16 -43.96 21.74
N PHE A 640 -7.52 -43.61 20.62
CA PHE A 640 -6.06 -43.52 20.56
C PHE A 640 -5.53 -42.26 21.26
N THR A 641 -4.48 -42.42 22.07
CA THR A 641 -3.81 -41.32 22.76
C THR A 641 -3.17 -40.33 21.78
N LYS A 642 -3.08 -39.04 22.13
CA LYS A 642 -2.45 -38.01 21.28
C LYS A 642 -1.06 -38.43 20.81
N LYS A 643 -0.24 -38.98 21.71
CA LYS A 643 1.09 -39.51 21.40
C LYS A 643 1.06 -40.56 20.30
N ARG A 644 0.11 -41.49 20.31
CA ARG A 644 0.01 -42.55 19.30
C ARG A 644 -0.46 -42.01 17.95
N ARG A 645 -1.36 -41.03 17.94
CA ARG A 645 -1.83 -40.39 16.71
C ARG A 645 -0.72 -39.58 16.03
N ASP A 646 0.00 -38.77 16.80
CA ASP A 646 1.16 -38.02 16.31
C ASP A 646 2.23 -38.98 15.73
N GLN A 647 2.53 -40.08 16.42
CA GLN A 647 3.46 -41.11 15.93
C GLN A 647 3.00 -41.73 14.61
N LEU A 648 1.71 -41.98 14.43
CA LEU A 648 1.18 -42.57 13.21
C LEU A 648 1.35 -41.63 12.02
N MET A 649 1.01 -40.36 12.19
CA MET A 649 1.07 -39.36 11.11
C MET A 649 2.52 -39.02 10.75
N ASP A 650 3.40 -38.92 11.74
CA ASP A 650 4.83 -38.75 11.53
C ASP A 650 5.48 -39.96 10.84
N GLN A 651 4.96 -41.16 11.10
CA GLN A 651 5.42 -42.38 10.44
C GLN A 651 4.98 -42.42 8.97
N LEU A 652 3.72 -42.12 8.69
CA LEU A 652 3.19 -42.05 7.32
C LEU A 652 3.96 -41.03 6.47
N ILE A 653 4.08 -39.80 6.97
CA ILE A 653 4.74 -38.71 6.24
C ILE A 653 6.25 -38.92 6.20
N GLY A 654 6.84 -39.40 7.29
CA GLY A 654 8.27 -39.70 7.35
C GLY A 654 8.67 -40.79 6.36
N ASN A 655 7.84 -41.82 6.17
CA ASN A 655 8.14 -42.86 5.20
C ASN A 655 8.07 -42.33 3.76
N ILE A 656 7.03 -41.54 3.42
CA ILE A 656 6.92 -40.88 2.11
C ILE A 656 8.13 -39.97 1.87
N HIS A 657 8.55 -39.21 2.88
CA HIS A 657 9.73 -38.35 2.81
C HIS A 657 11.01 -39.14 2.54
N ASN A 658 11.25 -40.21 3.30
CA ASN A 658 12.44 -41.03 3.16
C ASN A 658 12.56 -41.60 1.74
N GLU A 659 11.44 -42.02 1.16
CA GLU A 659 11.43 -42.59 -0.18
C GLU A 659 11.59 -41.53 -1.28
N ILE A 660 11.02 -40.32 -1.12
CA ILE A 660 11.19 -39.21 -2.07
C ILE A 660 12.64 -38.68 -2.06
N THR A 661 13.29 -38.68 -0.90
CA THR A 661 14.59 -37.99 -0.70
C THR A 661 15.79 -38.93 -0.62
N GLY A 662 15.59 -40.21 -0.30
CA GLY A 662 16.66 -41.13 0.08
C GLY A 662 17.28 -40.85 1.45
N GLU A 663 16.75 -39.90 2.24
CA GLU A 663 17.28 -39.50 3.54
C GLU A 663 16.28 -39.70 4.68
N SER A 664 16.76 -40.18 5.84
CA SER A 664 15.91 -40.38 7.01
C SER A 664 15.48 -39.06 7.66
N PHE A 665 14.18 -38.90 7.91
CA PHE A 665 13.62 -37.72 8.56
C PHE A 665 14.11 -37.55 10.02
N THR A 666 14.80 -36.45 10.34
CA THR A 666 15.49 -36.29 11.65
C THR A 666 14.52 -36.04 12.83
N ARG A 667 14.94 -36.43 14.05
CA ARG A 667 14.15 -36.26 15.28
C ARG A 667 13.93 -34.78 15.68
N LYS A 668 14.80 -33.87 15.23
CA LYS A 668 14.69 -32.41 15.46
C LYS A 668 13.59 -31.82 14.56
N SER A 669 13.57 -32.21 13.29
CA SER A 669 12.56 -31.79 12.30
C SER A 669 11.16 -32.31 12.66
N LYS A 670 11.03 -33.54 13.18
CA LYS A 670 9.77 -34.11 13.71
C LYS A 670 9.14 -33.29 14.85
N ARG A 671 9.97 -32.61 15.66
CA ARG A 671 9.50 -31.81 16.80
C ARG A 671 9.05 -30.41 16.42
N GLN A 672 9.67 -29.83 15.38
CA GLN A 672 9.36 -28.48 14.89
C GLN A 672 8.16 -28.48 13.93
N HIS A 673 7.89 -29.60 13.26
CA HIS A 673 6.85 -29.70 12.24
C HIS A 673 5.92 -30.87 12.50
N ARG A 674 5.06 -30.73 13.52
CA ARG A 674 4.02 -31.73 13.81
C ARG A 674 3.04 -31.78 12.65
N SER A 675 3.04 -32.92 11.96
CA SER A 675 2.28 -33.15 10.74
C SER A 675 0.76 -32.96 10.84
N THR A 676 0.22 -33.01 12.06
CA THR A 676 -1.20 -32.80 12.39
C THR A 676 -1.52 -31.37 12.83
N GLU A 677 -0.51 -30.55 13.08
CA GLU A 677 -0.62 -29.19 13.65
C GLU A 677 -0.05 -28.11 12.71
N ILE A 678 0.67 -28.49 11.64
CA ILE A 678 1.28 -27.58 10.65
C ILE A 678 0.91 -28.04 9.23
N ALA A 679 0.61 -27.10 8.33
CA ALA A 679 0.25 -27.37 6.94
C ALA A 679 1.50 -27.58 6.04
N PRO A 680 1.40 -28.37 4.95
CA PRO A 680 2.49 -28.58 3.99
C PRO A 680 3.20 -27.30 3.53
N HIS A 681 2.48 -26.23 3.21
CA HIS A 681 3.07 -24.98 2.74
C HIS A 681 3.83 -24.23 3.87
N GLN A 682 3.35 -24.29 5.11
CA GLN A 682 4.08 -23.74 6.27
C GLN A 682 5.39 -24.50 6.52
N VAL A 683 5.38 -25.80 6.25
CA VAL A 683 6.61 -26.61 6.28
C VAL A 683 7.53 -26.26 5.11
N ALA A 684 7.01 -26.02 3.91
CA ALA A 684 7.82 -25.61 2.75
C ALA A 684 8.53 -24.26 2.96
N ARG A 685 7.92 -23.39 3.78
CA ARG A 685 8.41 -22.05 4.12
C ARG A 685 9.36 -22.03 5.32
N SER A 686 9.68 -23.17 5.94
CA SER A 686 10.63 -23.20 7.05
C SER A 686 12.08 -23.10 6.56
N ASP A 687 12.94 -22.50 7.38
CA ASP A 687 14.39 -22.31 7.16
C ASP A 687 15.20 -23.63 7.18
N HIS A 688 14.52 -24.78 7.24
CA HIS A 688 15.14 -26.08 7.37
C HIS A 688 15.40 -26.74 6.01
N LYS A 689 16.59 -27.34 5.85
CA LYS A 689 17.08 -28.00 4.63
C LYS A 689 16.11 -29.00 3.96
N GLN A 690 15.22 -29.62 4.73
CA GLN A 690 14.26 -30.65 4.27
C GLN A 690 12.80 -30.15 4.15
N ALA A 691 12.56 -28.85 4.33
CA ALA A 691 11.25 -28.18 4.31
C ALA A 691 10.38 -28.55 3.09
N VAL A 692 10.90 -28.35 1.88
CA VAL A 692 10.18 -28.58 0.63
C VAL A 692 9.85 -30.06 0.41
N ALA A 693 10.78 -30.96 0.75
CA ALA A 693 10.54 -32.40 0.61
C ALA A 693 9.50 -32.90 1.62
N LEU A 694 9.53 -32.37 2.85
CA LEU A 694 8.54 -32.68 3.86
C LEU A 694 7.15 -32.16 3.47
N ALA A 695 7.07 -30.93 2.95
CA ALA A 695 5.85 -30.36 2.41
C ALA A 695 5.24 -31.22 1.30
N LYS A 696 6.06 -31.64 0.32
CA LYS A 696 5.63 -32.55 -0.75
C LYS A 696 5.10 -33.88 -0.19
N SER A 697 5.78 -34.42 0.82
CA SER A 697 5.38 -35.67 1.48
C SER A 697 4.02 -35.55 2.17
N MET A 698 3.78 -34.41 2.84
CA MET A 698 2.50 -34.09 3.48
C MET A 698 1.37 -33.86 2.45
N ALA A 699 1.69 -33.26 1.29
CA ALA A 699 0.73 -33.07 0.20
C ALA A 699 0.27 -34.42 -0.39
N ILE A 700 1.22 -35.31 -0.67
CA ILE A 700 0.95 -36.67 -1.16
C ILE A 700 0.07 -37.43 -0.16
N ALA A 701 0.42 -37.41 1.13
CA ALA A 701 -0.38 -38.05 2.17
C ALA A 701 -1.83 -37.52 2.20
N ASN A 702 -2.03 -36.20 2.12
CA ASN A 702 -3.36 -35.61 2.12
C ASN A 702 -4.20 -36.00 0.90
N ALA A 703 -3.60 -36.03 -0.30
CA ALA A 703 -4.31 -36.42 -1.52
C ALA A 703 -4.92 -37.83 -1.40
N TYR A 704 -4.12 -38.80 -0.95
CA TYR A 704 -4.55 -40.18 -0.78
C TYR A 704 -5.57 -40.38 0.32
N LEU A 705 -5.37 -39.75 1.47
CA LEU A 705 -6.35 -39.78 2.55
C LEU A 705 -7.69 -39.17 2.08
N GLY A 706 -7.65 -38.10 1.28
CA GLY A 706 -8.84 -37.47 0.71
C GLY A 706 -9.63 -38.39 -0.22
N GLU A 707 -8.93 -39.12 -1.10
CA GLU A 707 -9.52 -40.13 -1.98
C GLU A 707 -10.17 -41.27 -1.18
N ALA A 708 -9.44 -41.84 -0.21
CA ALA A 708 -9.94 -42.93 0.63
C ALA A 708 -11.18 -42.52 1.44
N LEU A 709 -11.14 -41.34 2.05
CA LEU A 709 -12.29 -40.76 2.76
C LEU A 709 -13.49 -40.53 1.83
N SER A 710 -13.25 -40.16 0.57
CA SER A 710 -14.31 -40.03 -0.45
C SER A 710 -14.95 -41.36 -0.80
N MET A 711 -14.18 -42.46 -0.81
CA MET A 711 -14.71 -43.81 -1.03
C MET A 711 -15.53 -44.30 0.16
N GLN A 712 -15.11 -44.03 1.39
CA GLN A 712 -15.89 -44.35 2.60
C GLN A 712 -17.27 -43.70 2.58
N TRP A 713 -17.36 -42.47 2.06
CA TRP A 713 -18.66 -41.83 1.83
C TRP A 713 -19.48 -42.53 0.74
N LYS A 714 -18.86 -42.87 -0.40
CA LYS A 714 -19.55 -43.59 -1.49
C LYS A 714 -20.09 -44.94 -1.01
N ALA A 715 -19.37 -45.63 -0.13
CA ALA A 715 -19.82 -46.88 0.48
C ALA A 715 -21.07 -46.70 1.35
N CYS A 716 -21.26 -45.53 1.98
CA CYS A 716 -22.49 -45.21 2.71
C CYS A 716 -23.72 -45.10 1.77
N LYS A 717 -23.55 -44.87 0.47
CA LYS A 717 -24.65 -44.78 -0.52
C LYS A 717 -25.20 -46.13 -0.99
N ARG A 718 -24.52 -47.25 -0.70
CA ARG A 718 -24.89 -48.58 -1.21
C ARG A 718 -25.85 -49.35 -0.28
N GLU A 719 -26.30 -48.77 0.84
CA GLU A 719 -27.33 -49.38 1.69
C GLU A 719 -28.74 -49.10 1.13
N PRO A 720 -29.63 -50.11 1.01
CA PRO A 720 -30.95 -49.91 0.40
C PRO A 720 -31.79 -48.92 1.21
N ASN A 721 -32.37 -47.92 0.54
CA ASN A 721 -33.39 -46.98 1.05
C ASN A 721 -32.95 -45.89 2.04
N ASN A 722 -31.66 -45.54 2.17
CA ASN A 722 -31.27 -44.40 3.03
C ASN A 722 -30.24 -43.46 2.39
N ARG A 723 -30.43 -42.15 2.52
CA ARG A 723 -29.39 -41.15 2.19
C ARG A 723 -28.27 -41.25 3.24
N PRO A 724 -26.98 -41.17 2.87
CA PRO A 724 -25.89 -41.20 3.83
C PRO A 724 -26.00 -40.04 4.82
N THR A 725 -26.15 -40.35 6.10
CA THR A 725 -26.09 -39.33 7.15
C THR A 725 -24.64 -39.03 7.52
N THR A 726 -24.36 -37.81 7.98
CA THR A 726 -23.06 -37.46 8.60
C THR A 726 -22.68 -38.43 9.72
N MET A 727 -23.65 -38.98 10.43
CA MET A 727 -23.43 -39.99 11.47
C MET A 727 -22.91 -41.32 10.93
N GLN A 728 -23.47 -41.81 9.80
CA GLN A 728 -22.98 -43.02 9.14
C GLN A 728 -21.56 -42.82 8.61
N TYR A 729 -21.30 -41.65 8.01
CA TYR A 729 -19.97 -41.32 7.53
C TYR A 729 -18.96 -41.20 8.67
N ALA A 730 -19.31 -40.53 9.77
CA ALA A 730 -18.48 -40.46 10.97
C ALA A 730 -18.08 -41.85 11.48
N LYS A 731 -19.01 -42.82 11.53
CA LYS A 731 -18.70 -44.21 11.90
C LYS A 731 -17.70 -44.87 10.94
N LYS A 732 -17.83 -44.62 9.63
CA LYS A 732 -16.89 -45.13 8.63
C LYS A 732 -15.51 -44.49 8.76
N VAL A 733 -15.43 -43.17 9.02
CA VAL A 733 -14.16 -42.46 9.27
C VAL A 733 -13.46 -43.04 10.50
N ILE A 734 -14.16 -43.29 11.60
CA ILE A 734 -13.59 -43.92 12.81
C ILE A 734 -13.03 -45.31 12.51
N LYS A 735 -13.80 -46.15 11.78
CA LYS A 735 -13.36 -47.49 11.39
C LYS A 735 -12.15 -47.45 10.45
N PHE A 736 -12.16 -46.55 9.47
CA PHE A 736 -11.06 -46.31 8.54
C PHE A 736 -9.79 -45.89 9.27
N SER A 737 -9.87 -44.88 10.14
CA SER A 737 -8.75 -44.40 10.94
C SER A 737 -8.12 -45.52 11.79
N LYS A 738 -8.95 -46.34 12.45
CA LYS A 738 -8.45 -47.48 13.24
C LYS A 738 -7.72 -48.50 12.35
N LYS A 739 -8.25 -48.79 11.17
CA LYS A 739 -7.64 -49.76 10.24
C LYS A 739 -6.33 -49.25 9.64
N LEU A 740 -6.27 -47.96 9.30
CA LEU A 740 -5.05 -47.30 8.85
C LEU A 740 -3.94 -47.43 9.92
N GLU A 741 -4.29 -47.25 11.20
CA GLU A 741 -3.36 -47.43 12.31
C GLU A 741 -2.86 -48.88 12.44
N GLU A 742 -3.75 -49.87 12.35
CA GLU A 742 -3.40 -51.29 12.39
C GLU A 742 -2.43 -51.66 11.26
N ASN A 743 -2.73 -51.21 10.03
CA ASN A 743 -1.93 -51.52 8.86
C ASN A 743 -0.55 -50.85 8.88
N LEU A 744 -0.46 -49.57 9.25
CA LEU A 744 0.82 -48.87 9.41
C LEU A 744 1.69 -49.47 10.53
N SER A 745 1.06 -50.11 11.51
CA SER A 745 1.78 -50.77 12.61
C SER A 745 2.33 -52.13 12.21
N GLN A 746 1.60 -52.88 11.37
CA GLN A 746 1.98 -54.23 10.94
C GLN A 746 2.86 -54.23 9.68
N HIS A 747 2.65 -53.26 8.78
CA HIS A 747 3.26 -53.20 7.46
C HIS A 747 3.71 -51.77 7.08
N PRO A 748 4.68 -51.18 7.82
CA PRO A 748 5.08 -49.78 7.67
C PRO A 748 5.63 -49.41 6.28
N ASP A 749 6.37 -50.33 5.67
CA ASP A 749 7.10 -50.07 4.42
C ASP A 749 6.22 -50.33 3.19
N GLN A 750 5.34 -51.35 3.25
CA GLN A 750 4.42 -51.70 2.16
C GLN A 750 3.47 -50.55 1.79
N LEU A 751 2.92 -49.84 2.79
CA LEU A 751 2.00 -48.73 2.52
C LEU A 751 2.68 -47.59 1.73
N THR A 752 3.97 -47.38 1.99
CA THR A 752 4.78 -46.31 1.42
C THR A 752 5.12 -46.59 -0.04
N GLU A 753 5.57 -47.81 -0.31
CA GLU A 753 5.87 -48.31 -1.66
C GLU A 753 4.63 -48.22 -2.56
N ILE A 754 3.45 -48.55 -2.03
CA ILE A 754 2.21 -48.52 -2.81
C ILE A 754 1.68 -47.08 -3.04
N LEU A 755 1.84 -46.17 -2.07
CA LEU A 755 1.46 -44.75 -2.23
C LEU A 755 2.30 -44.06 -3.32
N LEU A 756 3.56 -44.40 -3.47
CA LEU A 756 4.47 -43.74 -4.43
C LEU A 756 4.38 -44.33 -5.84
N ASN A 757 4.15 -45.64 -5.97
CA ASN A 757 3.92 -46.29 -7.26
C ASN A 757 2.63 -45.82 -7.96
N ASN A 758 1.67 -45.25 -7.23
CA ASN A 758 0.38 -44.80 -7.74
C ASN A 758 0.22 -43.27 -7.91
N SER A 759 1.18 -42.44 -7.44
CA SER A 759 1.03 -40.97 -7.37
C SER A 759 1.90 -40.16 -8.31
N LEU A 760 2.77 -40.80 -9.09
CA LEU A 760 3.80 -40.09 -9.82
C LEU A 760 3.69 -40.34 -11.34
N PRO A 761 3.24 -39.35 -12.13
CA PRO A 761 3.74 -39.20 -13.49
C PRO A 761 5.17 -38.67 -13.41
N LEU A 762 6.13 -39.48 -12.95
CA LEU A 762 7.54 -39.10 -12.96
C LEU A 762 8.03 -39.07 -14.41
N HIS A 763 8.15 -37.86 -14.97
CA HIS A 763 8.93 -37.58 -16.18
C HIS A 763 10.46 -37.78 -15.99
N ASN A 764 10.91 -38.33 -14.86
CA ASN A 764 12.32 -38.56 -14.59
C ASN A 764 12.66 -40.07 -14.67
N THR A 765 13.16 -40.49 -15.84
CA THR A 765 13.50 -41.88 -16.20
C THR A 765 14.54 -42.53 -15.29
N LYS A 766 15.33 -41.77 -14.53
CA LYS A 766 16.34 -42.31 -13.59
C LYS A 766 15.74 -42.90 -12.30
N LEU A 767 14.62 -42.37 -11.81
CA LEU A 767 13.96 -42.89 -10.60
C LEU A 767 13.25 -44.22 -10.85
N LYS A 768 12.67 -44.38 -12.06
CA LYS A 768 12.05 -45.64 -12.51
C LYS A 768 13.07 -46.78 -12.62
N ALA A 769 14.32 -46.47 -12.95
CA ALA A 769 15.38 -47.48 -13.08
C ALA A 769 15.84 -48.04 -11.71
N ASN A 770 15.92 -47.20 -10.67
CA ASN A 770 16.37 -47.64 -9.35
C ASN A 770 15.29 -48.38 -8.53
N LEU A 771 14.00 -48.12 -8.79
CA LEU A 771 12.88 -48.82 -8.16
C LEU A 771 12.63 -50.21 -8.77
N ILE A 772 13.00 -50.44 -10.04
CA ILE A 772 12.85 -51.75 -10.71
C ILE A 772 13.99 -52.71 -10.34
N ASP A 773 15.16 -52.20 -9.92
CA ASP A 773 16.35 -53.01 -9.69
C ASP A 773 16.48 -53.56 -8.25
N SER A 774 15.60 -53.16 -7.32
CA SER A 774 15.71 -53.51 -5.89
C SER A 774 14.60 -54.41 -5.31
N SER A 775 13.48 -54.63 -6.00
CA SER A 775 12.39 -55.47 -5.49
C SER A 775 12.06 -56.64 -6.42
N ASN A 776 12.58 -57.81 -6.06
CA ASN A 776 12.30 -59.09 -6.72
C ASN A 776 10.91 -59.64 -6.36
N HIS A 777 9.90 -58.79 -6.14
CA HIS A 777 8.52 -59.17 -5.78
C HIS A 777 7.53 -58.54 -6.76
N SER A 778 7.24 -59.30 -7.82
CA SER A 778 6.19 -58.99 -8.78
C SER A 778 4.79 -59.22 -8.17
N THR A 779 4.25 -58.22 -7.50
CA THR A 779 2.79 -58.07 -7.33
C THR A 779 2.46 -56.59 -7.36
N SER A 780 2.22 -56.05 -8.57
CA SER A 780 1.70 -54.69 -8.71
C SER A 780 0.24 -54.68 -8.25
N MET A 781 0.00 -54.16 -7.04
CA MET A 781 -1.34 -53.89 -6.54
C MET A 781 -1.96 -52.76 -7.39
N ASP A 782 -3.16 -52.98 -7.92
CA ASP A 782 -3.96 -51.94 -8.59
C ASP A 782 -4.32 -50.81 -7.60
N TYR A 783 -4.46 -49.57 -8.08
CA TYR A 783 -5.01 -48.42 -7.36
C TYR A 783 -6.27 -48.74 -6.50
N TYR A 784 -7.16 -49.60 -6.98
CA TYR A 784 -8.33 -50.10 -6.25
C TYR A 784 -7.96 -51.11 -5.16
N GLU A 785 -6.94 -51.95 -5.36
CA GLU A 785 -6.44 -52.87 -4.33
C GLU A 785 -5.68 -52.13 -3.23
N LEU A 786 -4.95 -51.05 -3.55
CA LEU A 786 -4.36 -50.12 -2.56
C LEU A 786 -5.44 -49.52 -1.67
N ILE A 787 -6.53 -49.01 -2.25
CA ILE A 787 -7.61 -48.40 -1.47
C ILE A 787 -8.36 -49.46 -0.67
N ASN A 788 -8.49 -50.70 -1.15
CA ASN A 788 -9.03 -51.80 -0.35
C ASN A 788 -8.08 -52.21 0.78
N PHE A 789 -6.76 -52.24 0.54
CA PHE A 789 -5.75 -52.50 1.56
C PHE A 789 -5.83 -51.49 2.72
N ILE A 790 -5.99 -50.19 2.39
CA ILE A 790 -6.15 -49.12 3.38
C ILE A 790 -7.55 -49.15 4.01
N ALA A 791 -8.59 -49.51 3.26
CA ALA A 791 -9.97 -49.12 3.57
C ALA A 791 -10.98 -50.26 3.71
N GLU A 792 -10.58 -51.54 3.75
CA GLU A 792 -11.50 -52.68 3.71
C GLU A 792 -12.65 -52.57 4.73
N SER A 793 -13.81 -52.15 4.21
CA SER A 793 -15.09 -52.48 4.77
C SER A 793 -15.39 -53.91 4.34
N SER A 794 -15.40 -54.83 5.30
CA SER A 794 -16.15 -56.09 5.25
C SER A 794 -17.30 -56.05 4.23
N THR A 795 -17.11 -56.66 3.06
CA THR A 795 -18.22 -57.24 2.32
C THR A 795 -18.62 -58.50 3.06
N SER A 796 -19.59 -58.33 3.97
CA SER A 796 -20.58 -59.33 4.35
C SER A 796 -21.93 -58.65 4.35
#